data_AF-A0A3R7AKE7-F1
#
_entry.id   AF-A0A3R7AKE7-F1
#
_cell.length_a   1.000
_cell.length_b   1.000
_cell.length_c   1.000
_cell.angle_alpha   90.00
_cell.angle_beta   90.00
_cell.angle_gamma   90.00
#
_symmetry.space_group_name_H-M   'P 1'
#
loop_
_entity.id
_entity.type
_entity.pdbx_description
1 polymer ?
#
loop_
_entity_poly.entity_id
_entity_poly.type
_entity_poly.pdbx_seq_one_letter_code
_entity_poly.pdbx_strand_id
1 'polypeptide(L)'
;MALLELGCGYCTGRLIARPCSCSAEPQAHDDVCVGLEHLRVIDEGSATNRGIAINSATPVPFENDFFQGHVYFLVKTTPPNATWQHLFVGRKRNFWIQVQGKFKRPPRGTIFMGGELPRSVSVGFLARSLARLVSSMMRRLLGTTHVGFGDDEERPHCVFPLFQTVDEMVVTPVGAMPPMLGQAQFGETLVAQQRRKATPLGGETIHVDATYTFQFHTMYADLAKWTIVNVPGMQDVPLRTFFQDEPLHLTCYDVRPTPKHDHAAKQYLFCFSIHWTPPSSSSSVSSTAASTSTCSPPPPHHIITPSATASIASPSITPPTSPLPLCIPYWLERLDRNKNRVVVYLLRDQPRDREPESSPLRQLHELPAKMLRSRFSPLSQIHATSKLVRYDAIDSQRLVVQAHSSLLHEVPATPFAWVPASASSLGVTLHNRQANVVLQQQVVRAMSESQLRQEYLVLTHNALQLYRTFSSTSCVQVSLENIMAVSPWTLPLGEGTALAHGLHIHTNGGHVYLCLPSSQAQNEWLRTIAHQRCRQDPSTTKSTANITPHPTKWIDDLVPPSRAGVLNAFRLFPPLKRQTDSTSSHGKDEVVGLDCMEVADAAVRAANAVDTQRKRVTELSGDDNGMTWQHDVRAFLEVVALLRWVNVSTLTCYDAKVAFYLNVHRVLQWHVGQLAPTKHAKHAAAYCVGASATPLTLQELEGLALRPRHADVVSASDFRIRLALHMSTSPLPRFDPRRLQYQLNALCTQYFRHTVATDVRRHIVQLPALCLRFRMDYGPQGSGIECARKVLGFLSSTCAEDVQTILLAHDEAPVDIQYVDDANVVMDGNLVDDEYIVVDA
;
A
#
# COMPACT_ATOMS: atom_id res chain seq x y z
N MET A 1 -51.20 -53.19 -11.91
CA MET A 1 -50.26 -54.32 -11.73
C MET A 1 -49.44 -53.99 -10.50
N ALA A 2 -50.04 -54.14 -9.31
CA ALA A 2 -49.90 -55.32 -8.42
C ALA A 2 -48.57 -55.20 -7.63
N LEU A 3 -48.46 -55.15 -6.30
CA LEU A 3 -49.33 -55.54 -5.17
C LEU A 3 -48.73 -54.95 -3.86
N LEU A 4 -49.60 -54.69 -2.86
CA LEU A 4 -49.49 -55.01 -1.41
C LEU A 4 -48.31 -54.51 -0.55
N GLU A 5 -48.39 -54.32 0.77
CA GLU A 5 -49.42 -54.02 1.78
C GLU A 5 -48.70 -53.92 3.15
N LEU A 6 -49.34 -53.26 4.13
CA LEU A 6 -49.32 -53.50 5.60
C LEU A 6 -47.96 -53.47 6.38
N GLY A 7 -47.83 -52.88 7.57
CA GLY A 7 -48.79 -52.31 8.52
C GLY A 7 -48.18 -52.19 9.93
N CYS A 8 -48.87 -51.44 10.81
CA CYS A 8 -48.85 -51.46 12.30
C CYS A 8 -47.55 -51.04 13.04
N GLY A 9 -47.56 -50.35 14.18
CA GLY A 9 -48.61 -49.96 15.11
C GLY A 9 -48.07 -49.14 16.30
N TYR A 10 -49.01 -48.60 17.08
CA TYR A 10 -48.93 -47.69 18.24
C TYR A 10 -48.02 -48.10 19.44
N CYS A 11 -47.47 -47.10 20.17
CA CYS A 11 -47.75 -46.76 21.60
C CYS A 11 -46.58 -46.10 22.38
N THR A 12 -46.82 -44.84 22.82
CA THR A 12 -46.61 -44.22 24.16
C THR A 12 -45.40 -44.56 25.06
N GLY A 13 -44.70 -43.52 25.56
CA GLY A 13 -43.93 -43.58 26.82
C GLY A 13 -43.04 -42.37 27.11
N ARG A 14 -43.09 -41.84 28.34
CA ARG A 14 -42.55 -40.54 28.81
C ARG A 14 -41.18 -40.68 29.50
N LEU A 15 -40.30 -39.67 29.31
CA LEU A 15 -39.43 -38.97 30.28
C LEU A 15 -38.29 -39.73 31.05
N ILE A 16 -37.02 -39.34 30.79
CA ILE A 16 -36.00 -38.74 31.72
C ILE A 16 -34.53 -39.10 31.40
N ALA A 17 -33.69 -38.04 31.41
CA ALA A 17 -32.24 -37.96 31.65
C ALA A 17 -31.18 -38.52 30.65
N ARG A 18 -30.27 -37.60 30.26
CA ARG A 18 -28.91 -37.81 29.70
C ARG A 18 -27.97 -38.42 30.76
N PRO A 19 -26.80 -39.08 30.46
CA PRO A 19 -25.81 -38.63 29.44
C PRO A 19 -24.99 -39.72 28.68
N CYS A 20 -24.29 -39.24 27.63
CA CYS A 20 -23.09 -39.77 26.96
C CYS A 20 -22.97 -41.28 26.61
N SER A 21 -22.92 -41.60 25.31
CA SER A 21 -21.69 -42.05 24.60
C SER A 21 -22.02 -42.77 23.28
N CYS A 22 -21.15 -42.54 22.31
CA CYS A 22 -20.98 -43.11 20.97
C CYS A 22 -21.82 -44.34 20.57
N SER A 23 -22.54 -44.23 19.45
CA SER A 23 -22.72 -45.35 18.51
C SER A 23 -22.93 -44.83 17.09
N ALA A 24 -22.25 -45.50 16.15
CA ALA A 24 -22.07 -45.14 14.77
C ALA A 24 -23.33 -45.32 13.91
N GLU A 25 -23.52 -44.43 12.93
CA GLU A 25 -24.45 -44.63 11.81
C GLU A 25 -23.68 -45.11 10.55
N PRO A 26 -24.34 -45.86 9.65
CA PRO A 26 -23.68 -46.73 8.68
C PRO A 26 -23.18 -45.97 7.45
N GLN A 27 -21.95 -46.27 7.03
CA GLN A 27 -21.32 -45.76 5.81
C GLN A 27 -22.12 -46.18 4.56
N ALA A 28 -22.82 -45.22 3.94
CA ALA A 28 -23.22 -45.30 2.54
C ALA A 28 -22.06 -44.79 1.68
N HIS A 29 -21.62 -45.60 0.72
CA HIS A 29 -20.48 -45.36 -0.17
C HIS A 29 -20.33 -43.91 -0.68
N ASP A 30 -19.22 -43.27 -0.30
CA ASP A 30 -18.85 -41.86 -0.52
C ASP A 30 -18.32 -41.56 -1.94
N ASP A 31 -19.13 -41.70 -2.99
CA ASP A 31 -18.81 -41.12 -4.32
C ASP A 31 -19.19 -39.62 -4.42
N VAL A 32 -19.82 -39.06 -3.38
CA VAL A 32 -20.41 -37.71 -3.39
C VAL A 32 -19.36 -36.60 -3.30
N CYS A 33 -18.17 -36.87 -2.72
CA CYS A 33 -17.22 -35.82 -2.32
C CYS A 33 -15.82 -35.93 -2.94
N VAL A 34 -15.55 -36.89 -3.83
CA VAL A 34 -14.20 -37.12 -4.38
C VAL A 34 -13.70 -35.87 -5.12
N GLY A 35 -12.60 -35.29 -4.62
CA GLY A 35 -11.97 -34.09 -5.19
C GLY A 35 -12.57 -32.74 -4.73
N LEU A 36 -13.56 -32.74 -3.83
CA LEU A 36 -14.21 -31.52 -3.30
C LEU A 36 -13.99 -31.30 -1.80
N GLU A 37 -13.10 -32.06 -1.16
CA GLU A 37 -12.83 -31.96 0.30
C GLU A 37 -12.38 -30.57 0.76
N HIS A 38 -11.88 -29.79 -0.19
CA HIS A 38 -11.42 -28.41 -0.02
C HIS A 38 -12.55 -27.38 -0.06
N LEU A 39 -13.79 -27.79 -0.38
CA LEU A 39 -14.94 -26.90 -0.49
C LEU A 39 -16.00 -27.25 0.56
N ARG A 40 -16.50 -26.23 1.25
CA ARG A 40 -17.68 -26.34 2.11
C ARG A 40 -18.67 -25.24 1.77
N VAL A 41 -19.94 -25.59 1.68
CA VAL A 41 -21.03 -24.63 1.45
C VAL A 41 -21.92 -24.62 2.67
N ILE A 42 -22.20 -23.44 3.22
CA ILE A 42 -23.02 -23.25 4.41
C ILE A 42 -24.19 -22.33 4.07
N ASP A 43 -25.38 -22.65 4.54
CA ASP A 43 -26.57 -21.82 4.39
C ASP A 43 -26.69 -20.80 5.52
N GLU A 44 -26.20 -19.59 5.28
CA GLU A 44 -26.25 -18.46 6.22
C GLU A 44 -27.65 -17.82 6.30
N GLY A 45 -28.55 -18.16 5.37
CA GLY A 45 -29.88 -17.57 5.27
C GLY A 45 -30.92 -18.25 6.15
N SER A 46 -30.75 -19.54 6.44
CA SER A 46 -31.67 -20.32 7.28
C SER A 46 -31.25 -20.31 8.75
N ALA A 47 -32.23 -20.36 9.66
CA ALA A 47 -31.99 -20.35 11.11
C ALA A 47 -31.09 -21.50 11.63
N THR A 48 -30.92 -22.57 10.86
CA THR A 48 -30.17 -23.77 11.24
C THR A 48 -28.70 -23.78 10.83
N ASN A 49 -28.24 -22.78 10.07
CA ASN A 49 -26.87 -22.67 9.50
C ASN A 49 -26.29 -24.02 8.99
N ARG A 50 -27.11 -24.77 8.22
CA ARG A 50 -26.80 -26.14 7.79
C ARG A 50 -25.85 -26.14 6.60
N GLY A 51 -25.04 -27.18 6.47
CA GLY A 51 -24.22 -27.39 5.28
C GLY A 51 -25.09 -27.70 4.06
N ILE A 52 -24.79 -27.08 2.92
CA ILE A 52 -25.36 -27.45 1.61
C ILE A 52 -24.43 -28.48 0.98
N ALA A 53 -24.93 -29.71 0.84
CA ALA A 53 -24.18 -30.79 0.20
C ALA A 53 -23.97 -30.49 -1.30
N ILE A 54 -22.70 -30.44 -1.72
CA ILE A 54 -22.32 -30.27 -3.13
C ILE A 54 -22.56 -31.58 -3.86
N ASN A 55 -23.11 -31.54 -5.07
CA ASN A 55 -23.39 -32.72 -5.89
C ASN A 55 -24.25 -33.78 -5.17
N SER A 56 -25.13 -33.36 -4.25
CA SER A 56 -26.03 -34.23 -3.50
C SER A 56 -26.92 -35.05 -4.43
N ALA A 57 -27.33 -36.27 -4.02
CA ALA A 57 -28.28 -37.07 -4.80
C ALA A 57 -29.70 -36.47 -4.77
N THR A 58 -30.10 -35.90 -3.63
CA THR A 58 -31.40 -35.25 -3.41
C THR A 58 -31.24 -33.75 -3.24
N PRO A 59 -32.22 -32.93 -3.64
CA PRO A 59 -32.11 -31.48 -3.52
C PRO A 59 -32.18 -31.09 -2.04
N VAL A 60 -31.33 -30.15 -1.63
CA VAL A 60 -31.16 -29.75 -0.23
C VAL A 60 -32.20 -28.69 0.14
N PRO A 61 -33.05 -28.88 1.17
CA PRO A 61 -34.02 -27.88 1.58
C PRO A 61 -33.35 -26.70 2.29
N PHE A 62 -33.87 -25.50 2.06
CA PHE A 62 -33.52 -24.27 2.79
C PHE A 62 -34.77 -23.41 3.00
N GLU A 63 -34.82 -22.68 4.12
CA GLU A 63 -35.98 -21.86 4.47
C GLU A 63 -35.61 -20.71 5.41
N ASN A 64 -36.17 -19.54 5.12
CA ASN A 64 -36.13 -18.39 6.01
C ASN A 64 -37.50 -17.67 6.05
N ASP A 65 -37.52 -16.42 6.52
CA ASP A 65 -38.76 -15.65 6.65
C ASP A 65 -39.38 -15.24 5.31
N PHE A 66 -38.61 -15.25 4.23
CA PHE A 66 -38.97 -14.69 2.93
C PHE A 66 -39.16 -15.75 1.84
N PHE A 67 -38.43 -16.86 1.92
CA PHE A 67 -38.44 -17.89 0.90
C PHE A 67 -38.28 -19.28 1.51
N GLN A 68 -38.95 -20.27 0.92
CA GLN A 68 -38.79 -21.68 1.23
C GLN A 68 -38.54 -22.43 -0.07
N GLY A 69 -37.50 -23.25 -0.12
CA GLY A 69 -37.15 -23.95 -1.34
C GLY A 69 -36.19 -25.11 -1.15
N HIS A 70 -35.79 -25.68 -2.28
CA HIS A 70 -34.77 -26.70 -2.40
C HIS A 70 -33.73 -26.27 -3.43
N VAL A 71 -32.48 -26.67 -3.21
CA VAL A 71 -31.34 -26.34 -4.07
C VAL A 71 -30.54 -27.57 -4.45
N TYR A 72 -30.10 -27.62 -5.72
CA TYR A 72 -28.92 -28.38 -6.10
C TYR A 72 -27.75 -27.44 -6.31
N PHE A 73 -26.66 -27.69 -5.58
CA PHE A 73 -25.39 -26.98 -5.74
C PHE A 73 -24.42 -27.92 -6.46
N LEU A 74 -24.29 -27.77 -7.79
CA LEU A 74 -23.58 -28.71 -8.64
C LEU A 74 -22.25 -28.12 -9.13
N VAL A 75 -21.17 -28.87 -8.91
CA VAL A 75 -19.80 -28.49 -9.29
C VAL A 75 -19.20 -29.59 -10.17
N LYS A 76 -18.56 -29.20 -11.27
CA LYS A 76 -17.85 -30.14 -12.13
C LYS A 76 -16.60 -30.67 -11.43
N THR A 77 -16.46 -32.00 -11.36
CA THR A 77 -15.34 -32.68 -10.70
C THR A 77 -14.47 -33.46 -11.69
N THR A 78 -13.25 -33.78 -11.26
CA THR A 78 -12.34 -34.74 -11.90
C THR A 78 -11.86 -35.72 -10.82
N PRO A 79 -12.25 -37.00 -10.85
CA PRO A 79 -13.10 -37.66 -11.85
C PRO A 79 -14.55 -37.12 -11.89
N PRO A 80 -15.27 -37.26 -13.02
CA PRO A 80 -16.66 -36.79 -13.13
C PRO A 80 -17.59 -37.49 -12.12
N ASN A 81 -18.45 -36.73 -11.46
CA ASN A 81 -19.49 -37.28 -10.58
C ASN A 81 -20.50 -38.12 -11.40
N ALA A 82 -20.68 -39.39 -11.03
CA ALA A 82 -21.48 -40.35 -11.81
C ALA A 82 -22.95 -39.91 -11.97
N THR A 83 -23.55 -39.33 -10.94
CA THR A 83 -24.95 -38.85 -10.95
C THR A 83 -25.12 -37.65 -11.88
N TRP A 84 -24.23 -36.66 -11.77
CA TRP A 84 -24.43 -35.34 -12.38
C TRP A 84 -23.60 -35.08 -13.65
N GLN A 85 -22.69 -35.98 -14.04
CA GLN A 85 -21.82 -35.78 -15.22
C GLN A 85 -22.59 -35.45 -16.49
N HIS A 86 -23.81 -35.98 -16.68
CA HIS A 86 -24.64 -35.73 -17.85
C HIS A 86 -25.01 -34.25 -18.05
N LEU A 87 -24.97 -33.45 -16.97
CA LEU A 87 -25.17 -32.01 -17.01
C LEU A 87 -23.93 -31.23 -17.49
N PHE A 88 -22.73 -31.82 -17.35
CA PHE A 88 -21.45 -31.16 -17.65
C PHE A 88 -20.76 -31.69 -18.93
N VAL A 89 -21.03 -32.93 -19.34
CA VAL A 89 -20.44 -33.56 -20.53
C VAL A 89 -20.84 -32.78 -21.80
N GLY A 90 -19.86 -32.51 -22.66
CA GLY A 90 -20.04 -31.74 -23.90
C GLY A 90 -20.32 -30.24 -23.69
N ARG A 91 -20.32 -29.74 -22.44
CA ARG A 91 -20.60 -28.35 -22.10
C ARG A 91 -19.39 -27.72 -21.40
N LYS A 92 -19.23 -26.39 -21.53
CA LYS A 92 -18.14 -25.62 -20.88
C LYS A 92 -18.44 -25.21 -19.44
N ARG A 93 -19.56 -25.68 -18.86
CA ARG A 93 -20.04 -25.30 -17.53
C ARG A 93 -19.11 -25.88 -16.46
N ASN A 94 -18.81 -25.09 -15.43
CA ASN A 94 -18.01 -25.54 -14.28
C ASN A 94 -18.82 -25.48 -12.97
N PHE A 95 -19.83 -24.61 -12.91
CA PHE A 95 -20.75 -24.48 -11.79
C PHE A 95 -22.18 -24.37 -12.30
N TRP A 96 -23.12 -25.01 -11.59
CA TRP A 96 -24.56 -24.96 -11.88
C TRP A 96 -25.35 -25.00 -10.57
N ILE A 97 -26.24 -24.03 -10.39
CA ILE A 97 -27.23 -24.01 -9.31
C ILE A 97 -28.64 -24.14 -9.89
N GLN A 98 -29.44 -25.00 -9.28
CA GLN A 98 -30.87 -25.14 -9.59
C GLN A 98 -31.66 -24.92 -8.32
N VAL A 99 -32.69 -24.07 -8.37
CA VAL A 99 -33.50 -23.69 -7.22
C VAL A 99 -34.96 -23.87 -7.57
N GLN A 100 -35.71 -24.48 -6.65
CA GLN A 100 -37.16 -24.55 -6.71
C GLN A 100 -37.75 -24.12 -5.38
N GLY A 101 -38.67 -23.16 -5.37
CA GLY A 101 -39.28 -22.72 -4.12
C GLY A 101 -40.41 -21.71 -4.28
N LYS A 102 -40.90 -21.23 -3.14
CA LYS A 102 -42.01 -20.29 -3.03
C LYS A 102 -41.61 -19.11 -2.16
N PHE A 103 -42.14 -17.94 -2.52
CA PHE A 103 -42.06 -16.76 -1.68
C PHE A 103 -43.02 -16.93 -0.50
N LYS A 104 -42.59 -16.52 0.69
CA LYS A 104 -43.45 -16.43 1.88
C LYS A 104 -44.01 -15.03 2.06
N ARG A 105 -43.38 -14.04 1.43
CA ARG A 105 -43.77 -12.62 1.44
C ARG A 105 -43.53 -12.00 0.06
N PRO A 106 -44.30 -10.98 -0.34
CA PRO A 106 -44.04 -10.26 -1.58
C PRO A 106 -42.69 -9.55 -1.51
N PRO A 107 -41.86 -9.60 -2.56
CA PRO A 107 -40.61 -8.85 -2.60
C PRO A 107 -40.89 -7.33 -2.62
N ARG A 108 -40.01 -6.55 -2.00
CA ARG A 108 -40.15 -5.09 -1.85
C ARG A 108 -39.60 -4.30 -3.04
N GLY A 109 -38.95 -4.98 -3.98
CA GLY A 109 -38.31 -4.42 -5.16
C GLY A 109 -37.73 -5.54 -6.01
N THR A 110 -36.77 -5.20 -6.87
CA THR A 110 -36.16 -6.18 -7.77
C THR A 110 -35.33 -7.21 -7.00
N ILE A 111 -35.43 -8.46 -7.45
CA ILE A 111 -34.67 -9.58 -6.92
C ILE A 111 -33.37 -9.71 -7.69
N PHE A 112 -32.25 -9.65 -6.97
CA PHE A 112 -30.91 -9.81 -7.52
C PHE A 112 -30.32 -11.16 -7.12
N MET A 113 -29.46 -11.72 -7.97
CA MET A 113 -28.69 -12.94 -7.73
C MET A 113 -27.23 -12.73 -8.13
N GLY A 114 -26.29 -13.26 -7.36
CA GLY A 114 -24.88 -13.23 -7.73
C GLY A 114 -23.95 -13.49 -6.56
N GLY A 115 -22.71 -12.99 -6.68
CA GLY A 115 -21.68 -13.12 -5.66
C GLY A 115 -21.60 -11.89 -4.75
N GLU A 116 -21.50 -12.10 -3.45
CA GLU A 116 -21.24 -11.09 -2.42
C GLU A 116 -20.07 -11.54 -1.53
N LEU A 117 -19.37 -10.60 -0.91
CA LEU A 117 -18.37 -10.87 0.14
C LEU A 117 -18.87 -10.43 1.51
N PRO A 118 -18.54 -11.16 2.58
CA PRO A 118 -19.02 -10.86 3.93
C PRO A 118 -18.53 -9.49 4.45
N ARG A 119 -17.35 -9.04 4.00
CA ARG A 119 -16.72 -7.79 4.41
C ARG A 119 -16.02 -7.12 3.23
N SER A 120 -15.75 -5.82 3.36
CA SER A 120 -14.89 -5.12 2.40
C SER A 120 -13.48 -5.67 2.50
N VAL A 121 -13.01 -6.29 1.42
CA VAL A 121 -11.64 -6.79 1.32
C VAL A 121 -10.78 -5.68 0.71
N SER A 122 -9.55 -5.48 1.20
CA SER A 122 -8.61 -4.54 0.61
C SER A 122 -8.11 -5.07 -0.74
N VAL A 123 -8.94 -4.93 -1.77
CA VAL A 123 -8.60 -5.37 -3.12
C VAL A 123 -7.54 -4.42 -3.69
N GLY A 124 -6.35 -4.94 -3.98
CA GLY A 124 -5.27 -4.15 -4.58
C GLY A 124 -5.70 -3.48 -5.90
N PHE A 125 -5.08 -2.37 -6.29
CA PHE A 125 -5.46 -1.60 -7.49
C PHE A 125 -5.58 -2.43 -8.78
N LEU A 126 -4.74 -3.47 -8.94
CA LEU A 126 -4.79 -4.39 -10.07
C LEU A 126 -5.99 -5.34 -9.99
N ALA A 127 -6.28 -5.90 -8.82
CA ALA A 127 -7.48 -6.71 -8.61
C ALA A 127 -8.75 -5.85 -8.74
N ARG A 128 -8.71 -4.55 -8.42
CA ARG A 128 -9.78 -3.58 -8.74
C ARG A 128 -9.90 -3.30 -10.24
N SER A 129 -8.78 -3.16 -10.95
CA SER A 129 -8.79 -2.95 -12.42
C SER A 129 -9.26 -4.21 -13.16
N LEU A 130 -8.83 -5.38 -12.70
CA LEU A 130 -9.27 -6.69 -13.17
C LEU A 130 -10.73 -6.93 -12.82
N ALA A 131 -11.17 -6.57 -11.61
CA ALA A 131 -12.58 -6.62 -11.22
C ALA A 131 -13.42 -5.67 -12.07
N ARG A 132 -12.94 -4.48 -12.42
CA ARG A 132 -13.61 -3.59 -13.39
C ARG A 132 -13.67 -4.18 -14.80
N LEU A 133 -12.62 -4.88 -15.25
CA LEU A 133 -12.60 -5.57 -16.54
C LEU A 133 -13.60 -6.74 -16.55
N VAL A 134 -13.55 -7.61 -15.54
CA VAL A 134 -14.48 -8.73 -15.33
C VAL A 134 -15.91 -8.19 -15.21
N SER A 135 -16.13 -7.11 -14.47
CA SER A 135 -17.44 -6.46 -14.33
C SER A 135 -17.94 -5.85 -15.65
N SER A 136 -17.06 -5.24 -16.45
CA SER A 136 -17.39 -4.71 -17.77
C SER A 136 -17.79 -5.84 -18.73
N MET A 137 -17.07 -6.95 -18.68
CA MET A 137 -17.43 -8.15 -19.43
C MET A 137 -18.75 -8.75 -18.94
N MET A 138 -18.96 -8.87 -17.63
CA MET A 138 -20.22 -9.39 -17.06
C MET A 138 -21.40 -8.50 -17.46
N ARG A 139 -21.26 -7.16 -17.43
CA ARG A 139 -22.26 -6.24 -17.97
C ARG A 139 -22.56 -6.47 -19.45
N ARG A 140 -21.52 -6.76 -20.25
CA ARG A 140 -21.69 -7.07 -21.68
C ARG A 140 -22.37 -8.41 -21.93
N LEU A 141 -22.13 -9.42 -21.09
CA LEU A 141 -22.65 -10.78 -21.25
C LEU A 141 -24.04 -11.00 -20.63
N LEU A 142 -24.28 -10.41 -19.46
CA LEU A 142 -25.48 -10.62 -18.64
C LEU A 142 -26.45 -9.42 -18.65
N GLY A 143 -26.07 -8.30 -19.28
CA GLY A 143 -26.87 -7.08 -19.34
C GLY A 143 -26.76 -6.25 -18.07
N THR A 144 -27.90 -5.80 -17.53
CA THR A 144 -27.98 -5.02 -16.29
C THR A 144 -27.33 -5.78 -15.13
N THR A 145 -26.15 -5.32 -14.69
CA THR A 145 -25.39 -5.91 -13.57
C THR A 145 -25.07 -4.81 -12.58
N HIS A 146 -25.41 -5.02 -11.31
CA HIS A 146 -25.04 -4.12 -10.22
C HIS A 146 -23.73 -4.61 -9.58
N VAL A 147 -22.76 -3.69 -9.48
CA VAL A 147 -21.43 -3.99 -8.94
C VAL A 147 -21.08 -2.96 -7.88
N GLY A 148 -21.00 -3.40 -6.63
CA GLY A 148 -20.48 -2.64 -5.51
C GLY A 148 -19.09 -3.13 -5.13
N PHE A 149 -18.13 -2.23 -4.90
CA PHE A 149 -16.81 -2.59 -4.36
C PHE A 149 -16.77 -2.63 -2.82
N GLY A 150 -17.88 -2.24 -2.20
CA GLY A 150 -18.10 -2.20 -0.77
C GLY A 150 -17.58 -0.93 -0.09
N ASP A 151 -18.30 -0.51 0.94
CA ASP A 151 -17.97 0.54 1.91
C ASP A 151 -18.49 0.11 3.31
N ASP A 152 -18.68 1.05 4.24
CA ASP A 152 -19.15 0.75 5.60
C ASP A 152 -20.62 0.26 5.63
N GLU A 153 -21.41 0.54 4.59
CA GLU A 153 -22.85 0.27 4.53
C GLU A 153 -23.20 -0.81 3.48
N GLU A 154 -22.47 -0.85 2.36
CA GLU A 154 -22.67 -1.78 1.25
C GLU A 154 -21.55 -2.83 1.21
N ARG A 155 -21.92 -4.12 1.13
CA ARG A 155 -20.94 -5.20 0.94
C ARG A 155 -20.42 -5.24 -0.50
N PRO A 156 -19.16 -5.64 -0.76
CA PRO A 156 -18.70 -5.88 -2.12
C PRO A 156 -19.52 -6.99 -2.79
N HIS A 157 -20.02 -6.75 -4.00
CA HIS A 157 -20.84 -7.72 -4.71
C HIS A 157 -20.86 -7.48 -6.22
N CYS A 158 -21.18 -8.55 -6.96
CA CYS A 158 -21.50 -8.53 -8.39
C CYS A 158 -22.77 -9.36 -8.59
N VAL A 159 -23.89 -8.67 -8.81
CA VAL A 159 -25.21 -9.28 -8.89
C VAL A 159 -25.96 -8.82 -10.14
N PHE A 160 -26.89 -9.65 -10.59
CA PHE A 160 -27.73 -9.40 -11.75
C PHE A 160 -29.21 -9.64 -11.39
N PRO A 161 -30.16 -8.95 -12.04
CA PRO A 161 -31.58 -9.18 -11.85
C PRO A 161 -31.94 -10.63 -12.16
N LEU A 162 -32.46 -11.34 -11.16
CA LEU A 162 -32.76 -12.77 -11.24
C LEU A 162 -33.68 -13.06 -12.44
N PHE A 163 -34.78 -12.31 -12.54
CA PHE A 163 -35.82 -12.55 -13.53
C PHE A 163 -35.30 -12.44 -14.96
N GLN A 164 -34.44 -11.46 -15.25
CA GLN A 164 -33.93 -11.18 -16.60
C GLN A 164 -32.70 -12.02 -16.96
N THR A 165 -31.97 -12.59 -16.01
CA THR A 165 -30.63 -13.14 -16.31
C THR A 165 -30.52 -14.65 -16.20
N VAL A 166 -31.33 -15.34 -15.37
CA VAL A 166 -31.22 -16.81 -15.23
C VAL A 166 -31.48 -17.54 -16.55
N ASP A 167 -30.85 -18.70 -16.70
CA ASP A 167 -30.85 -19.47 -17.94
C ASP A 167 -32.25 -19.95 -18.28
N GLU A 168 -32.94 -20.60 -17.33
CA GLU A 168 -34.35 -20.92 -17.45
C GLU A 168 -35.09 -20.54 -16.17
N MET A 169 -36.32 -20.06 -16.29
CA MET A 169 -37.24 -19.83 -15.18
C MET A 169 -38.65 -20.26 -15.58
N VAL A 170 -39.25 -21.14 -14.77
CA VAL A 170 -40.63 -21.59 -14.91
C VAL A 170 -41.41 -21.20 -13.66
N VAL A 171 -42.51 -20.47 -13.86
CA VAL A 171 -43.46 -20.11 -12.79
C VAL A 171 -44.63 -21.09 -12.86
N THR A 172 -44.76 -21.93 -11.85
CA THR A 172 -45.78 -22.96 -11.77
C THR A 172 -46.92 -22.48 -10.86
N PRO A 173 -48.16 -22.35 -11.37
CA PRO A 173 -49.31 -21.96 -10.56
C PRO A 173 -49.59 -22.94 -9.40
N VAL A 174 -50.36 -22.49 -8.41
CA VAL A 174 -50.82 -23.32 -7.30
C VAL A 174 -51.52 -24.57 -7.83
N GLY A 175 -51.17 -25.74 -7.29
CA GLY A 175 -51.77 -27.02 -7.66
C GLY A 175 -51.24 -27.66 -8.94
N ALA A 176 -50.43 -26.95 -9.74
CA ALA A 176 -49.71 -27.54 -10.87
C ALA A 176 -48.38 -28.17 -10.40
N MET A 177 -47.93 -29.21 -11.11
CA MET A 177 -46.69 -29.91 -10.79
C MET A 177 -45.49 -29.13 -11.36
N PRO A 178 -44.53 -28.67 -10.52
CA PRO A 178 -43.38 -27.94 -11.02
C PRO A 178 -42.38 -28.87 -11.72
N PRO A 179 -41.48 -28.34 -12.57
CA PRO A 179 -40.44 -29.14 -13.21
C PRO A 179 -39.57 -29.88 -12.18
N MET A 180 -39.05 -31.05 -12.53
CA MET A 180 -38.19 -31.81 -11.63
C MET A 180 -36.80 -31.18 -11.58
N LEU A 181 -36.28 -30.90 -10.38
CA LEU A 181 -34.89 -30.52 -10.20
C LEU A 181 -33.94 -31.66 -10.64
N GLY A 182 -32.74 -31.31 -11.07
CA GLY A 182 -31.72 -32.22 -11.60
C GLY A 182 -31.79 -32.40 -13.12
N GLN A 183 -32.80 -31.84 -13.80
CA GLN A 183 -32.92 -31.90 -15.26
C GLN A 183 -32.05 -30.86 -15.97
N ALA A 184 -31.68 -31.11 -17.23
CA ALA A 184 -30.87 -30.18 -18.00
C ALA A 184 -31.63 -28.94 -18.51
N GLN A 185 -32.95 -29.06 -18.62
CA GLN A 185 -33.91 -28.05 -19.08
C GLN A 185 -35.20 -28.22 -18.28
N PHE A 186 -35.90 -27.12 -17.99
CA PHE A 186 -37.18 -27.09 -17.29
C PHE A 186 -38.37 -26.84 -18.23
N GLY A 187 -38.12 -26.62 -19.51
CA GLY A 187 -39.15 -26.47 -20.53
C GLY A 187 -39.58 -25.03 -20.78
N GLU A 188 -38.78 -24.03 -20.38
CA GLU A 188 -39.03 -22.65 -20.78
C GLU A 188 -38.78 -22.50 -22.29
N THR A 189 -39.83 -22.17 -23.05
CA THR A 189 -39.70 -21.95 -24.50
C THR A 189 -38.78 -20.76 -24.78
N LEU A 190 -38.06 -20.78 -25.91
CA LEU A 190 -37.19 -19.66 -26.31
C LEU A 190 -37.94 -18.33 -26.40
N VAL A 191 -39.21 -18.35 -26.81
CA VAL A 191 -40.05 -17.15 -26.88
C VAL A 191 -40.38 -16.63 -25.47
N ALA A 192 -40.75 -17.52 -24.54
CA ALA A 192 -40.99 -17.15 -23.14
C ALA A 192 -39.72 -16.58 -22.49
N GLN A 193 -38.58 -17.24 -22.72
CA GLN A 193 -37.27 -16.79 -22.26
C GLN A 193 -36.94 -15.39 -22.81
N GLN A 194 -37.08 -15.16 -24.12
CA GLN A 194 -36.83 -13.84 -24.72
C GLN A 194 -37.74 -12.75 -24.14
N ARG A 195 -39.04 -13.04 -23.95
CA ARG A 195 -39.99 -12.10 -23.31
C ARG A 195 -39.60 -11.78 -21.87
N ARG A 196 -39.22 -12.79 -21.09
CA ARG A 196 -38.72 -12.62 -19.72
C ARG A 196 -37.47 -11.74 -19.69
N LYS A 197 -36.49 -12.03 -20.53
CA LYS A 197 -35.25 -11.24 -20.64
C LYS A 197 -35.49 -9.80 -21.10
N ALA A 198 -36.54 -9.56 -21.89
CA ALA A 198 -36.95 -8.23 -22.34
C ALA A 198 -37.83 -7.46 -21.34
N THR A 199 -38.22 -8.08 -20.22
CA THR A 199 -39.04 -7.41 -19.20
C THR A 199 -38.24 -6.29 -18.53
N PRO A 200 -38.72 -5.03 -18.55
CA PRO A 200 -38.03 -3.91 -17.91
C PRO A 200 -37.76 -4.18 -16.43
N LEU A 201 -36.64 -3.65 -15.91
CA LEU A 201 -36.28 -3.79 -14.50
C LEU A 201 -37.38 -3.20 -13.60
N GLY A 202 -37.88 -3.97 -12.63
CA GLY A 202 -39.00 -3.60 -11.77
C GLY A 202 -40.38 -3.86 -12.39
N GLY A 203 -40.44 -4.35 -13.63
CA GLY A 203 -41.67 -4.77 -14.30
C GLY A 203 -42.01 -6.25 -14.08
N GLU A 204 -41.15 -6.99 -13.40
CA GLU A 204 -41.40 -8.39 -13.04
C GLU A 204 -42.62 -8.54 -12.12
N THR A 205 -43.47 -9.55 -12.38
CA THR A 205 -44.62 -9.87 -11.54
C THR A 205 -44.31 -11.12 -10.73
N ILE A 206 -44.30 -10.99 -9.40
CA ILE A 206 -44.04 -12.09 -8.47
C ILE A 206 -45.34 -12.48 -7.74
N HIS A 207 -45.69 -13.77 -7.81
CA HIS A 207 -46.87 -14.37 -7.19
C HIS A 207 -46.43 -15.24 -6.01
N VAL A 208 -46.84 -14.88 -4.80
CA VAL A 208 -46.41 -15.56 -3.57
C VAL A 208 -46.85 -17.03 -3.53
N ASP A 209 -48.00 -17.35 -4.13
CA ASP A 209 -48.54 -18.71 -4.11
C ASP A 209 -47.92 -19.64 -5.17
N ALA A 210 -47.20 -19.09 -6.16
CA ALA A 210 -46.59 -19.84 -7.25
C ALA A 210 -45.26 -20.48 -6.86
N THR A 211 -44.95 -21.63 -7.46
CA THR A 211 -43.62 -22.26 -7.36
C THR A 211 -42.72 -21.78 -8.48
N TYR A 212 -41.59 -21.18 -8.11
CA TYR A 212 -40.55 -20.74 -9.04
C TYR A 212 -39.50 -21.82 -9.15
N THR A 213 -39.21 -22.28 -10.38
CA THR A 213 -38.11 -23.20 -10.68
C THR A 213 -37.16 -22.53 -11.64
N PHE A 214 -35.91 -22.30 -11.23
CA PHE A 214 -34.93 -21.61 -12.07
C PHE A 214 -33.54 -22.19 -11.94
N GLN A 215 -32.71 -21.90 -12.94
CA GLN A 215 -31.33 -22.36 -12.96
C GLN A 215 -30.37 -21.30 -13.47
N PHE A 216 -29.18 -21.32 -12.88
CA PHE A 216 -28.04 -20.52 -13.32
C PHE A 216 -26.82 -21.41 -13.44
N HIS A 217 -26.11 -21.33 -14.56
CA HIS A 217 -24.83 -21.98 -14.75
C HIS A 217 -23.80 -21.02 -15.32
N THR A 218 -22.53 -21.26 -14.99
CA THR A 218 -21.43 -20.47 -15.53
C THR A 218 -20.27 -21.35 -15.99
N MET A 219 -19.64 -20.92 -17.08
CA MET A 219 -18.34 -21.43 -17.51
C MET A 219 -17.17 -20.62 -16.95
N TYR A 220 -17.46 -19.50 -16.27
CA TYR A 220 -16.45 -18.50 -15.90
C TYR A 220 -15.88 -18.64 -14.49
N ALA A 221 -16.44 -19.54 -13.67
CA ALA A 221 -15.93 -19.86 -12.33
C ALA A 221 -15.81 -21.37 -12.16
N ASP A 222 -14.60 -21.84 -11.89
CA ASP A 222 -14.30 -23.21 -11.48
C ASP A 222 -14.11 -23.21 -9.96
N LEU A 223 -15.19 -23.58 -9.24
CA LEU A 223 -15.20 -23.60 -7.78
C LEU A 223 -14.28 -24.69 -7.23
N ALA A 224 -14.17 -25.85 -7.90
CA ALA A 224 -13.29 -26.94 -7.47
C ALA A 224 -11.82 -26.51 -7.43
N LYS A 225 -11.38 -25.72 -8.42
CA LYS A 225 -10.02 -25.14 -8.46
C LYS A 225 -9.89 -23.78 -7.78
N TRP A 226 -11.00 -23.19 -7.34
CA TRP A 226 -11.08 -21.83 -6.81
C TRP A 226 -10.51 -20.77 -7.79
N THR A 227 -10.95 -20.81 -9.04
CA THR A 227 -10.41 -19.97 -10.14
C THR A 227 -11.52 -19.39 -11.02
N ILE A 228 -11.35 -18.15 -11.46
CA ILE A 228 -12.02 -17.59 -12.64
C ILE A 228 -11.33 -18.17 -13.87
N VAL A 229 -12.12 -18.75 -14.78
CA VAL A 229 -11.62 -19.45 -15.96
C VAL A 229 -12.41 -19.04 -17.21
N ASN A 230 -11.92 -19.39 -18.40
CA ASN A 230 -12.62 -19.20 -19.67
C ASN A 230 -13.05 -17.75 -20.00
N VAL A 231 -12.43 -16.74 -19.38
CA VAL A 231 -12.69 -15.33 -19.67
C VAL A 231 -11.92 -14.93 -20.94
N PRO A 232 -12.58 -14.47 -22.02
CA PRO A 232 -11.90 -14.15 -23.28
C PRO A 232 -10.79 -13.10 -23.09
N GLY A 233 -9.59 -13.39 -23.60
CA GLY A 233 -8.45 -12.48 -23.52
C GLY A 233 -7.78 -12.39 -22.14
N MET A 234 -8.16 -13.25 -21.20
CA MET A 234 -7.61 -13.30 -19.84
C MET A 234 -7.13 -14.71 -19.52
N GLN A 235 -6.01 -14.82 -18.79
CA GLN A 235 -5.60 -16.10 -18.22
C GLN A 235 -6.48 -16.46 -17.02
N ASP A 236 -6.48 -17.73 -16.61
CA ASP A 236 -7.18 -18.17 -15.42
C ASP A 236 -6.65 -17.41 -14.18
N VAL A 237 -7.57 -16.90 -13.36
CA VAL A 237 -7.26 -16.05 -12.20
C VAL A 237 -7.78 -16.72 -10.94
N PRO A 238 -6.96 -17.01 -9.93
CA PRO A 238 -7.44 -17.52 -8.64
C PRO A 238 -8.49 -16.59 -8.02
N LEU A 239 -9.60 -17.14 -7.51
CA LEU A 239 -10.67 -16.34 -6.87
C LEU A 239 -10.15 -15.57 -5.65
N ARG A 240 -9.15 -16.12 -4.94
CA ARG A 240 -8.38 -15.45 -3.87
C ARG A 240 -7.72 -14.12 -4.29
N THR A 241 -7.52 -13.88 -5.60
CA THR A 241 -7.07 -12.58 -6.10
C THR A 241 -8.06 -11.46 -5.79
N PHE A 242 -9.36 -11.77 -5.73
CA PHE A 242 -10.42 -10.80 -5.47
C PHE A 242 -10.89 -10.83 -4.03
N PHE A 243 -10.92 -12.03 -3.42
CA PHE A 243 -11.60 -12.25 -2.13
C PHE A 243 -10.63 -12.57 -0.98
N GLN A 244 -9.32 -12.65 -1.25
CA GLN A 244 -8.32 -13.17 -0.30
C GLN A 244 -8.76 -14.54 0.23
N ASP A 245 -8.85 -14.69 1.55
CA ASP A 245 -9.29 -15.91 2.23
C ASP A 245 -10.77 -15.81 2.71
N GLU A 246 -11.49 -14.73 2.34
CA GLU A 246 -12.91 -14.60 2.68
C GLU A 246 -13.77 -15.54 1.81
N PRO A 247 -14.84 -16.12 2.37
CA PRO A 247 -15.76 -16.97 1.63
C PRO A 247 -16.54 -16.19 0.57
N LEU A 248 -16.87 -16.85 -0.53
CA LEU A 248 -17.77 -16.29 -1.55
C LEU A 248 -19.22 -16.57 -1.15
N HIS A 249 -20.03 -15.53 -0.96
CA HIS A 249 -21.46 -15.71 -0.72
C HIS A 249 -22.20 -15.74 -2.06
N LEU A 250 -22.77 -16.89 -2.42
CA LEU A 250 -23.75 -16.98 -3.50
C LEU A 250 -25.12 -16.57 -2.95
N THR A 251 -25.59 -15.40 -3.36
CA THR A 251 -26.75 -14.74 -2.75
C THR A 251 -27.87 -14.56 -3.75
N CYS A 252 -29.10 -14.57 -3.23
CA CYS A 252 -30.27 -14.05 -3.91
C CYS A 252 -31.09 -13.24 -2.91
N TYR A 253 -31.36 -11.97 -3.22
CA TYR A 253 -32.03 -11.04 -2.29
C TYR A 253 -32.90 -10.03 -3.04
N ASP A 254 -33.92 -9.51 -2.36
CA ASP A 254 -34.60 -8.29 -2.78
C ASP A 254 -33.95 -7.04 -2.16
N VAL A 255 -34.08 -5.93 -2.87
CA VAL A 255 -33.72 -4.59 -2.37
C VAL A 255 -34.70 -3.58 -2.96
N ARG A 256 -35.03 -2.52 -2.19
CA ARG A 256 -35.86 -1.43 -2.71
C ARG A 256 -35.13 -0.68 -3.83
N PRO A 257 -35.83 0.07 -4.70
CA PRO A 257 -35.19 0.84 -5.76
C PRO A 257 -34.29 1.94 -5.18
N THR A 258 -33.01 1.63 -5.03
CA THR A 258 -31.99 2.54 -4.51
C THR A 258 -30.74 2.45 -5.39
N PRO A 259 -29.97 3.55 -5.54
CA PRO A 259 -28.72 3.51 -6.31
C PRO A 259 -27.62 2.63 -5.68
N LYS A 260 -27.74 2.33 -4.39
CA LYS A 260 -26.85 1.44 -3.62
C LYS A 260 -27.64 0.26 -3.05
N HIS A 261 -26.99 -0.89 -2.90
CA HIS A 261 -27.53 -2.06 -2.26
C HIS A 261 -26.99 -2.18 -0.82
N ASP A 262 -27.40 -1.24 0.05
CA ASP A 262 -27.01 -1.22 1.46
C ASP A 262 -27.32 -2.56 2.13
N HIS A 263 -26.39 -3.08 2.93
CA HIS A 263 -26.52 -4.42 3.51
C HIS A 263 -27.77 -4.55 4.40
N ALA A 264 -28.05 -3.53 5.22
CA ALA A 264 -29.23 -3.49 6.08
C ALA A 264 -30.56 -3.43 5.31
N ALA A 265 -30.53 -3.04 4.03
CA ALA A 265 -31.73 -2.93 3.19
C ALA A 265 -32.07 -4.24 2.45
N LYS A 266 -31.21 -5.26 2.46
CA LYS A 266 -31.39 -6.52 1.72
C LYS A 266 -32.29 -7.51 2.48
N GLN A 267 -33.20 -8.18 1.76
CA GLN A 267 -33.87 -9.39 2.28
C GLN A 267 -33.46 -10.59 1.43
N TYR A 268 -32.64 -11.46 2.01
CA TYR A 268 -32.11 -12.62 1.32
C TYR A 268 -33.18 -13.71 1.19
N LEU A 269 -33.42 -14.18 -0.03
CA LEU A 269 -34.14 -15.43 -0.31
C LEU A 269 -33.23 -16.62 0.06
N PHE A 270 -31.93 -16.52 -0.27
CA PHE A 270 -30.88 -17.41 0.22
C PHE A 270 -29.52 -16.72 0.22
N CYS A 271 -28.61 -17.23 1.05
CA CYS A 271 -27.20 -16.83 1.10
C CYS A 271 -26.35 -18.06 1.42
N PHE A 272 -25.69 -18.62 0.40
CA PHE A 272 -24.81 -19.79 0.55
C PHE A 272 -23.35 -19.33 0.61
N SER A 273 -22.70 -19.43 1.77
CA SER A 273 -21.29 -19.10 1.93
C SER A 273 -20.42 -20.28 1.48
N ILE A 274 -19.54 -20.05 0.52
CA ILE A 274 -18.66 -21.05 -0.07
C ILE A 274 -17.26 -20.82 0.48
N HIS A 275 -16.78 -21.77 1.27
CA HIS A 275 -15.47 -21.76 1.90
C HIS A 275 -14.53 -22.67 1.12
N TRP A 276 -13.31 -22.20 0.86
CA TRP A 276 -12.29 -22.99 0.19
C TRP A 276 -11.00 -23.04 1.00
N THR A 277 -10.46 -24.24 1.21
CA THR A 277 -9.18 -24.46 1.88
C THR A 277 -8.16 -25.02 0.90
N PRO A 278 -6.95 -24.45 0.78
CA PRO A 278 -5.94 -24.98 -0.13
C PRO A 278 -5.55 -26.41 0.26
N PRO A 279 -5.32 -27.31 -0.73
CA PRO A 279 -4.80 -28.65 -0.45
C PRO A 279 -3.47 -28.54 0.28
N SER A 280 -3.39 -29.07 1.50
CA SER A 280 -2.15 -29.17 2.27
C SER A 280 -1.18 -30.11 1.55
N SER A 281 0.03 -29.63 1.23
CA SER A 281 1.13 -30.44 0.71
C SER A 281 1.75 -31.30 1.82
N SER A 282 0.94 -32.13 2.47
CA SER A 282 1.36 -33.07 3.51
C SER A 282 0.67 -34.41 3.28
N SER A 283 1.27 -35.21 2.42
CA SER A 283 1.03 -36.64 2.35
C SER A 283 2.36 -37.32 2.05
N SER A 284 3.29 -37.27 3.00
CA SER A 284 4.37 -38.25 3.05
C SER A 284 3.71 -39.60 3.26
N VAL A 285 3.66 -40.39 2.19
CA VAL A 285 3.27 -41.79 2.24
C VAL A 285 4.23 -42.48 3.22
N SER A 286 3.70 -42.91 4.38
CA SER A 286 4.39 -43.80 5.29
C SER A 286 4.53 -45.17 4.63
N SER A 287 5.61 -45.37 3.89
CA SER A 287 6.06 -46.71 3.50
C SER A 287 6.87 -47.29 4.65
N THR A 288 6.21 -48.12 5.45
CA THR A 288 6.81 -49.05 6.38
C THR A 288 7.72 -50.00 5.60
N ALA A 289 9.04 -49.89 5.76
CA ALA A 289 10.00 -50.86 5.24
C ALA A 289 10.89 -51.33 6.38
N ALA A 290 10.88 -52.65 6.55
CA ALA A 290 11.43 -53.40 7.64
C ALA A 290 12.96 -53.28 7.76
N SER A 291 13.38 -53.36 9.01
CA SER A 291 14.73 -53.55 9.48
C SER A 291 15.38 -54.82 8.91
N THR A 292 16.57 -54.67 8.33
CA THR A 292 17.58 -55.73 8.26
C THR A 292 18.97 -55.14 8.47
N SER A 293 19.58 -55.63 9.55
CA SER A 293 20.98 -55.53 9.97
C SER A 293 21.97 -56.03 8.91
N THR A 294 23.18 -55.43 8.84
CA THR A 294 24.45 -56.19 8.89
C THR A 294 25.70 -55.33 9.08
N CYS A 295 26.58 -55.87 9.92
CA CYS A 295 27.93 -55.51 10.33
C CYS A 295 28.96 -55.07 9.27
N SER A 296 29.89 -54.23 9.72
CA SER A 296 31.20 -53.90 9.11
C SER A 296 32.21 -55.07 9.13
N PRO A 297 33.28 -54.99 8.32
CA PRO A 297 34.60 -55.49 8.71
C PRO A 297 35.76 -54.45 8.54
N PRO A 298 36.93 -54.65 9.18
CA PRO A 298 38.02 -53.67 9.33
C PRO A 298 39.15 -53.82 8.28
N PRO A 299 40.16 -52.91 8.25
CA PRO A 299 41.12 -52.78 7.14
C PRO A 299 42.42 -53.57 7.36
N PRO A 300 43.28 -53.77 6.33
CA PRO A 300 44.66 -54.16 6.53
C PRO A 300 45.68 -53.06 6.21
N HIS A 301 46.81 -53.17 6.90
CA HIS A 301 47.95 -52.26 6.99
C HIS A 301 48.94 -52.34 5.82
N HIS A 302 49.59 -51.18 5.55
CA HIS A 302 50.97 -50.86 5.13
C HIS A 302 51.86 -51.88 4.37
N ILE A 303 52.69 -51.39 3.43
CA ILE A 303 54.18 -51.38 3.51
C ILE A 303 54.89 -50.90 2.19
N ILE A 304 55.79 -49.90 2.37
CA ILE A 304 57.09 -49.60 1.72
C ILE A 304 57.23 -48.75 0.42
N THR A 305 57.97 -47.63 0.61
CA THR A 305 58.62 -46.59 -0.22
C THR A 305 59.92 -47.07 -0.92
N PRO A 306 60.63 -46.34 -1.85
CA PRO A 306 61.35 -45.08 -1.53
C PRO A 306 61.64 -44.03 -2.64
N SER A 307 61.66 -42.77 -2.19
CA SER A 307 62.70 -41.71 -2.36
C SER A 307 62.88 -40.80 -3.60
N ALA A 308 63.01 -39.50 -3.23
CA ALA A 308 63.84 -38.39 -3.78
C ALA A 308 63.20 -37.52 -4.90
N THR A 309 63.22 -36.17 -4.93
CA THR A 309 64.02 -35.13 -4.24
C THR A 309 63.35 -33.74 -4.39
N ALA A 310 63.60 -32.83 -3.43
CA ALA A 310 63.71 -31.35 -3.54
C ALA A 310 62.48 -30.43 -3.72
N SER A 311 61.94 -29.98 -2.58
CA SER A 311 61.83 -28.57 -2.12
C SER A 311 61.72 -27.41 -3.14
N ILE A 312 60.55 -26.75 -3.20
CA ILE A 312 60.41 -25.27 -3.18
C ILE A 312 59.17 -24.92 -2.34
N ALA A 313 59.37 -24.17 -1.25
CA ALA A 313 58.32 -23.70 -0.37
C ALA A 313 57.46 -22.62 -1.05
N SER A 314 56.15 -22.85 -1.11
CA SER A 314 55.14 -21.83 -1.45
C SER A 314 54.43 -21.41 -0.16
N PRO A 315 54.15 -20.12 0.08
CA PRO A 315 53.42 -19.70 1.26
C PRO A 315 51.98 -20.22 1.16
N SER A 316 51.61 -21.11 2.08
CA SER A 316 50.24 -21.55 2.25
C SER A 316 49.41 -20.37 2.74
N ILE A 317 48.67 -19.74 1.83
CA ILE A 317 47.56 -18.86 2.18
C ILE A 317 46.48 -19.77 2.74
N THR A 318 46.45 -19.95 4.06
CA THR A 318 45.26 -20.44 4.77
C THR A 318 44.11 -19.48 4.45
N PRO A 319 42.99 -19.93 3.84
CA PRO A 319 41.84 -19.06 3.66
C PRO A 319 41.29 -18.70 5.04
N PRO A 320 40.96 -17.43 5.30
CA PRO A 320 40.42 -17.03 6.60
C PRO A 320 39.09 -17.76 6.87
N THR A 321 39.05 -18.45 8.01
CA THR A 321 38.03 -19.40 8.46
C THR A 321 36.71 -18.77 8.90
N SER A 322 36.39 -17.55 8.46
CA SER A 322 35.06 -16.96 8.62
C SER A 322 34.68 -16.19 7.35
N PRO A 323 33.51 -16.50 6.76
CA PRO A 323 33.04 -15.73 5.62
C PRO A 323 32.78 -14.27 5.99
N LEU A 324 33.14 -13.34 5.09
CA LEU A 324 32.87 -11.91 5.28
C LEU A 324 31.35 -11.64 5.29
N PRO A 325 30.87 -10.71 6.13
CA PRO A 325 29.46 -10.30 6.08
C PRO A 325 29.15 -9.68 4.70
N LEU A 326 28.22 -10.29 3.99
CA LEU A 326 27.74 -9.86 2.67
C LEU A 326 26.75 -8.69 2.81
N CYS A 327 26.93 -7.65 1.99
CA CYS A 327 26.02 -6.52 1.85
C CYS A 327 25.27 -6.62 0.52
N ILE A 328 23.97 -6.32 0.53
CA ILE A 328 23.16 -6.28 -0.69
C ILE A 328 22.64 -4.85 -0.86
N PRO A 329 23.47 -3.89 -1.31
CA PRO A 329 23.07 -2.48 -1.33
C PRO A 329 21.96 -2.18 -2.35
N TYR A 330 21.91 -2.95 -3.45
CA TYR A 330 21.03 -2.65 -4.58
C TYR A 330 20.32 -3.88 -5.12
N TRP A 331 19.20 -3.65 -5.79
CA TRP A 331 18.58 -4.62 -6.68
C TRP A 331 18.26 -3.98 -8.03
N LEU A 332 18.44 -4.74 -9.10
CA LEU A 332 18.32 -4.28 -10.49
C LEU A 332 17.21 -5.03 -11.23
N GLU A 333 16.27 -4.28 -11.80
CA GLU A 333 15.30 -4.78 -12.79
C GLU A 333 15.89 -4.68 -14.20
N ARG A 334 16.09 -5.82 -14.88
CA ARG A 334 16.68 -5.88 -16.24
C ARG A 334 16.07 -6.99 -17.10
N LEU A 335 16.39 -7.04 -18.39
CA LEU A 335 16.11 -8.19 -19.26
C LEU A 335 17.20 -9.25 -19.13
N ASP A 336 16.80 -10.52 -19.10
CA ASP A 336 17.69 -11.65 -19.31
C ASP A 336 17.94 -11.91 -20.81
N ARG A 337 18.77 -12.91 -21.11
CA ARG A 337 19.10 -13.31 -22.50
C ARG A 337 17.87 -13.77 -23.30
N ASN A 338 16.83 -14.24 -22.62
CA ASN A 338 15.56 -14.68 -23.21
C ASN A 338 14.55 -13.53 -23.32
N LYS A 339 14.99 -12.29 -23.06
CA LYS A 339 14.17 -11.07 -23.03
C LYS A 339 13.04 -11.11 -21.99
N ASN A 340 13.17 -11.92 -20.94
CA ASN A 340 12.27 -11.87 -19.79
C ASN A 340 12.77 -10.80 -18.81
N ARG A 341 11.83 -10.06 -18.20
CA ARG A 341 12.18 -9.15 -17.11
C ARG A 341 12.50 -9.95 -15.85
N VAL A 342 13.71 -9.75 -15.34
CA VAL A 342 14.24 -10.41 -14.14
C VAL A 342 14.67 -9.38 -13.11
N VAL A 343 14.72 -9.81 -11.85
CA VAL A 343 15.24 -9.05 -10.71
C VAL A 343 16.50 -9.74 -10.22
N VAL A 344 17.54 -8.95 -10.03
CA VAL A 344 18.85 -9.42 -9.59
C VAL A 344 19.31 -8.59 -8.41
N TYR A 345 19.79 -9.24 -7.36
CA TYR A 345 20.40 -8.59 -6.21
C TYR A 345 21.87 -8.36 -6.51
N LEU A 346 22.38 -7.15 -6.19
CA LEU A 346 23.78 -6.80 -6.34
C LEU A 346 24.44 -6.92 -4.97
N LEU A 347 25.41 -7.82 -4.85
CA LEU A 347 26.13 -8.14 -3.62
C LEU A 347 27.51 -7.51 -3.62
N ARG A 348 27.98 -7.17 -2.43
CA ARG A 348 29.32 -6.68 -2.15
C ARG A 348 29.81 -7.24 -0.81
N ASP A 349 31.08 -7.60 -0.72
CA ASP A 349 31.70 -7.94 0.57
C ASP A 349 31.83 -6.68 1.43
N GLN A 350 31.55 -6.78 2.74
CA GLN A 350 31.85 -5.67 3.65
C GLN A 350 33.38 -5.47 3.76
N PRO A 351 33.86 -4.21 3.73
CA PRO A 351 35.28 -3.92 3.86
C PRO A 351 35.79 -4.41 5.23
N ARG A 352 36.93 -5.12 5.24
CA ARG A 352 37.70 -5.33 6.47
C ARG A 352 38.34 -4.00 6.87
N ASP A 353 38.37 -3.68 8.16
CA ASP A 353 38.98 -2.46 8.72
C ASP A 353 40.48 -2.26 8.39
N ARG A 354 41.13 -3.15 7.63
CA ARG A 354 42.58 -3.14 7.35
C ARG A 354 43.00 -3.51 5.90
N GLU A 355 42.09 -3.60 4.94
CA GLU A 355 42.44 -3.96 3.55
C GLU A 355 42.70 -2.71 2.68
N PRO A 356 43.75 -2.70 1.82
CA PRO A 356 44.03 -1.58 0.91
C PRO A 356 42.92 -1.38 -0.14
N GLU A 357 42.73 -0.13 -0.60
CA GLU A 357 41.67 0.24 -1.57
C GLU A 357 41.73 -0.51 -2.91
N SER A 358 42.89 -1.09 -3.23
CA SER A 358 43.16 -1.85 -4.45
C SER A 358 42.77 -3.34 -4.36
N SER A 359 42.16 -3.80 -3.27
CA SER A 359 41.76 -5.20 -3.13
C SER A 359 40.66 -5.60 -4.15
N PRO A 360 40.73 -6.81 -4.75
CA PRO A 360 39.80 -7.29 -5.78
C PRO A 360 38.35 -7.48 -5.29
N LEU A 361 38.11 -7.37 -3.98
CA LEU A 361 36.83 -7.57 -3.29
C LEU A 361 35.84 -6.39 -3.43
N ARG A 362 36.20 -5.30 -4.13
CA ARG A 362 35.26 -4.18 -4.43
C ARG A 362 34.31 -4.48 -5.61
N GLN A 363 34.46 -5.62 -6.27
CA GLN A 363 33.62 -6.00 -7.40
C GLN A 363 32.18 -6.34 -6.94
N LEU A 364 31.16 -5.83 -7.64
CA LEU A 364 29.77 -6.20 -7.41
C LEU A 364 29.53 -7.58 -8.00
N HIS A 365 28.84 -8.43 -7.25
CA HIS A 365 28.37 -9.73 -7.71
C HIS A 365 26.86 -9.70 -7.94
N GLU A 366 26.39 -10.48 -8.90
CA GLU A 366 24.98 -10.62 -9.21
C GLU A 366 24.44 -11.94 -8.65
N LEU A 367 23.28 -11.85 -7.99
CA LEU A 367 22.49 -12.99 -7.55
C LEU A 367 21.06 -12.88 -8.08
N PRO A 368 20.64 -13.77 -9.00
CA PRO A 368 19.27 -13.79 -9.49
C PRO A 368 18.29 -14.07 -8.34
N ALA A 369 17.29 -13.21 -8.15
CA ALA A 369 16.31 -13.34 -7.06
C ALA A 369 15.56 -14.70 -7.10
N LYS A 370 15.44 -15.32 -8.29
CA LYS A 370 14.86 -16.66 -8.46
C LYS A 370 15.61 -17.77 -7.73
N MET A 371 16.92 -17.64 -7.54
CA MET A 371 17.75 -18.66 -6.86
C MET A 371 17.54 -18.66 -5.35
N LEU A 372 17.05 -17.54 -4.80
CA LEU A 372 16.74 -17.40 -3.38
C LEU A 372 15.38 -18.01 -3.02
N ARG A 373 14.44 -18.08 -3.98
CA ARG A 373 13.08 -18.61 -3.75
C ARG A 373 13.06 -20.09 -3.36
N SER A 374 14.00 -20.89 -3.88
CA SER A 374 14.07 -22.33 -3.59
C SER A 374 14.78 -22.65 -2.27
N ARG A 375 15.51 -21.69 -1.70
CA ARG A 375 16.37 -21.89 -0.51
C ARG A 375 15.84 -21.19 0.73
N PHE A 376 15.04 -20.13 0.58
CA PHE A 376 14.46 -19.39 1.69
C PHE A 376 12.92 -19.44 1.60
N SER A 377 12.33 -20.36 2.37
CA SER A 377 10.87 -20.56 2.46
C SER A 377 10.05 -19.28 2.71
N PRO A 378 10.53 -18.28 3.50
CA PRO A 378 9.84 -16.99 3.67
C PRO A 378 9.82 -16.08 2.42
N LEU A 379 10.69 -16.33 1.43
CA LEU A 379 10.80 -15.52 0.20
C LEU A 379 9.81 -15.95 -0.90
N SER A 380 8.94 -16.92 -0.62
CA SER A 380 7.92 -17.45 -1.54
C SER A 380 6.77 -16.49 -1.82
N GLN A 381 6.65 -15.39 -1.07
CA GLN A 381 5.54 -14.42 -1.12
C GLN A 381 5.81 -13.17 -1.99
N ILE A 382 6.52 -13.27 -3.13
CA ILE A 382 6.71 -12.14 -4.09
C ILE A 382 5.50 -11.99 -5.01
N HIS A 383 4.31 -11.94 -4.44
CA HIS A 383 3.06 -11.78 -5.19
C HIS A 383 2.36 -10.49 -4.78
N ALA A 384 3.05 -9.39 -5.05
CA ALA A 384 2.51 -8.05 -4.89
C ALA A 384 1.69 -7.63 -6.11
N THR A 385 0.48 -7.12 -5.87
CA THR A 385 -0.52 -6.78 -6.88
C THR A 385 -0.28 -5.43 -7.56
N SER A 386 0.50 -4.52 -6.97
CA SER A 386 0.89 -3.24 -7.59
C SER A 386 2.39 -3.19 -7.84
N LYS A 387 2.79 -2.40 -8.85
CA LYS A 387 4.21 -2.22 -9.20
C LYS A 387 5.04 -1.70 -8.01
N LEU A 388 4.45 -0.83 -7.19
CA LEU A 388 5.07 -0.26 -5.98
C LEU A 388 5.21 -1.31 -4.87
N VAL A 389 4.14 -2.04 -4.56
CA VAL A 389 4.17 -3.11 -3.55
C VAL A 389 5.15 -4.22 -3.95
N ARG A 390 5.32 -4.45 -5.26
CA ARG A 390 6.33 -5.39 -5.77
C ARG A 390 7.74 -4.90 -5.49
N TYR A 391 7.98 -3.61 -5.63
CA TYR A 391 9.27 -2.99 -5.39
C TYR A 391 9.59 -2.96 -3.90
N ASP A 392 8.61 -2.63 -3.06
CA ASP A 392 8.75 -2.68 -1.60
C ASP A 392 8.97 -4.13 -1.12
N ALA A 393 8.26 -5.11 -1.68
CA ALA A 393 8.47 -6.52 -1.38
C ALA A 393 9.87 -7.00 -1.81
N ILE A 394 10.34 -6.64 -3.00
CA ILE A 394 11.70 -6.98 -3.45
C ILE A 394 12.75 -6.38 -2.52
N ASP A 395 12.52 -5.15 -2.05
CA ASP A 395 13.44 -4.47 -1.14
C ASP A 395 13.39 -5.03 0.28
N SER A 396 12.20 -5.36 0.80
CA SER A 396 12.07 -6.08 2.08
C SER A 396 12.77 -7.43 2.04
N GLN A 397 12.67 -8.13 0.92
CA GLN A 397 13.40 -9.38 0.72
C GLN A 397 14.90 -9.19 0.65
N ARG A 398 15.39 -8.13 0.00
CA ARG A 398 16.80 -7.75 0.03
C ARG A 398 17.29 -7.63 1.47
N LEU A 399 16.52 -6.96 2.33
CA LEU A 399 16.84 -6.81 3.76
C LEU A 399 16.80 -8.15 4.51
N VAL A 400 15.80 -8.99 4.27
CA VAL A 400 15.72 -10.35 4.86
C VAL A 400 16.92 -11.20 4.45
N VAL A 401 17.28 -11.18 3.17
CA VAL A 401 18.41 -11.95 2.64
C VAL A 401 19.73 -11.44 3.23
N GLN A 402 19.91 -10.11 3.33
CA GLN A 402 21.07 -9.50 3.97
C GLN A 402 21.18 -9.88 5.46
N ALA A 403 20.06 -9.98 6.18
CA ALA A 403 20.04 -10.42 7.58
C ALA A 403 20.42 -11.90 7.76
N HIS A 404 20.34 -12.72 6.70
CA HIS A 404 20.68 -14.15 6.73
C HIS A 404 21.94 -14.45 5.90
N SER A 405 22.97 -13.61 6.04
CA SER A 405 24.20 -13.67 5.23
C SER A 405 24.95 -15.00 5.31
N SER A 406 24.84 -15.75 6.42
CA SER A 406 25.45 -17.06 6.61
C SER A 406 24.97 -18.13 5.60
N LEU A 407 23.73 -18.02 5.10
CA LEU A 407 23.14 -18.93 4.12
C LEU A 407 23.52 -18.59 2.67
N LEU A 408 24.13 -17.42 2.41
CA LEU A 408 24.53 -16.99 1.08
C LEU A 408 25.85 -17.61 0.59
N HIS A 409 26.67 -18.16 1.49
CA HIS A 409 27.94 -18.80 1.13
C HIS A 409 27.79 -20.08 0.32
N GLU A 410 26.59 -20.66 0.28
CA GLU A 410 26.26 -21.83 -0.54
C GLU A 410 25.75 -21.47 -1.95
N VAL A 411 25.58 -20.19 -2.28
CA VAL A 411 24.98 -19.74 -3.55
C VAL A 411 26.04 -19.08 -4.45
N PRO A 412 26.28 -19.59 -5.67
CA PRO A 412 27.32 -19.04 -6.54
C PRO A 412 26.91 -17.65 -7.07
N ALA A 413 27.51 -16.60 -6.52
CA ALA A 413 27.35 -15.22 -6.99
C ALA A 413 28.40 -14.91 -8.07
N THR A 414 27.96 -14.51 -9.26
CA THR A 414 28.86 -14.23 -10.40
C THR A 414 29.22 -12.75 -10.44
N PRO A 415 30.43 -12.37 -10.88
CA PRO A 415 30.76 -10.96 -11.09
C PRO A 415 29.73 -10.26 -11.97
N PHE A 416 29.26 -9.08 -11.56
CA PHE A 416 28.29 -8.30 -12.31
C PHE A 416 28.92 -7.84 -13.63
N ALA A 417 28.36 -8.33 -14.74
CA ALA A 417 28.76 -7.94 -16.08
C ALA A 417 27.67 -7.06 -16.70
N TRP A 418 28.02 -5.81 -17.00
CA TRP A 418 27.17 -4.94 -17.82
C TRP A 418 27.28 -5.36 -19.28
N VAL A 419 26.21 -5.91 -19.84
CA VAL A 419 26.13 -6.25 -21.27
C VAL A 419 25.48 -5.09 -22.03
N PRO A 420 26.19 -4.41 -22.95
CA PRO A 420 25.61 -3.36 -23.79
C PRO A 420 24.44 -3.90 -24.63
N ALA A 421 23.37 -3.11 -24.70
CA ALA A 421 22.14 -3.45 -25.42
C ALA A 421 21.70 -2.29 -26.32
N SER A 422 21.21 -2.61 -27.52
CA SER A 422 20.60 -1.64 -28.43
C SER A 422 19.14 -1.36 -28.03
N ALA A 423 18.54 -0.30 -28.58
CA ALA A 423 17.12 -0.03 -28.41
C ALA A 423 16.26 -1.26 -28.77
N SER A 424 16.54 -1.86 -29.93
CA SER A 424 15.80 -3.01 -30.45
C SER A 424 15.98 -4.28 -29.59
N SER A 425 17.17 -4.52 -29.04
CA SER A 425 17.39 -5.68 -28.17
C SER A 425 16.65 -5.53 -26.83
N LEU A 426 16.42 -4.30 -26.37
CA LEU A 426 15.58 -3.98 -25.22
C LEU A 426 14.08 -3.89 -25.55
N GLY A 427 13.68 -4.11 -26.80
CA GLY A 427 12.29 -3.97 -27.26
C GLY A 427 11.79 -2.51 -27.31
N VAL A 428 12.70 -1.53 -27.26
CA VAL A 428 12.37 -0.10 -27.38
C VAL A 428 12.13 0.24 -28.84
N THR A 429 10.95 0.78 -29.12
CA THR A 429 10.58 1.19 -30.49
C THR A 429 10.60 2.70 -30.61
N LEU A 430 11.56 3.22 -31.36
CA LEU A 430 11.71 4.65 -31.63
C LEU A 430 10.97 5.00 -32.94
N HIS A 431 9.66 5.18 -32.88
CA HIS A 431 8.86 5.52 -34.07
C HIS A 431 9.28 6.87 -34.66
N ASN A 432 9.55 6.90 -35.98
CA ASN A 432 9.67 8.10 -36.84
C ASN A 432 10.50 9.27 -36.29
N ARG A 433 11.49 9.00 -35.43
CA ARG A 433 12.34 10.01 -34.75
C ARG A 433 13.83 9.87 -35.04
N GLN A 434 14.25 8.92 -35.88
CA GLN A 434 15.66 8.72 -36.24
C GLN A 434 16.32 10.01 -36.79
N ALA A 435 15.55 10.92 -37.40
CA ALA A 435 16.05 12.21 -37.89
C ALA A 435 16.44 13.22 -36.79
N ASN A 436 16.04 13.04 -35.53
CA ASN A 436 16.24 13.99 -34.43
C ASN A 436 17.00 13.42 -33.22
N VAL A 437 17.50 12.18 -33.32
CA VAL A 437 18.30 11.56 -32.24
C VAL A 437 19.75 12.01 -32.37
N VAL A 438 20.26 12.66 -31.33
CA VAL A 438 21.65 13.15 -31.24
C VAL A 438 22.54 12.07 -30.65
N LEU A 439 22.11 11.46 -29.55
CA LEU A 439 22.85 10.44 -28.81
C LEU A 439 21.87 9.48 -28.17
N GLN A 440 22.20 8.20 -28.10
CA GLN A 440 21.35 7.19 -27.46
C GLN A 440 22.17 6.05 -26.88
N GLN A 441 21.75 5.51 -25.73
CA GLN A 441 22.46 4.44 -25.06
C GLN A 441 21.57 3.74 -24.03
N GLN A 442 21.88 2.47 -23.74
CA GLN A 442 21.37 1.82 -22.54
C GLN A 442 21.96 2.48 -21.28
N VAL A 443 21.11 2.66 -20.27
CA VAL A 443 21.49 3.19 -18.96
C VAL A 443 20.89 2.34 -17.84
N VAL A 444 21.38 2.54 -16.62
CA VAL A 444 20.76 2.03 -15.40
C VAL A 444 20.37 3.22 -14.56
N ARG A 445 19.07 3.42 -14.36
CA ARG A 445 18.51 4.53 -13.58
C ARG A 445 18.27 4.11 -12.15
N ALA A 446 18.67 4.95 -11.20
CA ALA A 446 18.23 4.80 -9.81
C ALA A 446 16.79 5.33 -9.66
N MET A 447 15.91 4.48 -9.16
CA MET A 447 14.49 4.78 -8.93
C MET A 447 14.20 5.04 -7.44
N SER A 448 15.04 4.51 -6.56
CA SER A 448 15.09 4.78 -5.12
C SER A 448 16.54 4.64 -4.65
N GLU A 449 16.78 4.76 -3.34
CA GLU A 449 18.08 4.54 -2.71
C GLU A 449 18.63 3.10 -2.88
N SER A 450 17.77 2.13 -3.22
CA SER A 450 18.14 0.71 -3.37
C SER A 450 17.69 0.07 -4.69
N GLN A 451 16.73 0.70 -5.40
CA GLN A 451 16.18 0.19 -6.65
C GLN A 451 16.90 0.79 -7.86
N LEU A 452 17.42 -0.09 -8.70
CA LEU A 452 17.96 0.22 -10.02
C LEU A 452 17.08 -0.36 -11.12
N ARG A 453 17.02 0.31 -12.28
CA ARG A 453 16.31 -0.20 -13.46
C ARG A 453 17.11 0.02 -14.75
N GLN A 454 17.17 -1.02 -15.57
CA GLN A 454 17.66 -0.94 -16.95
C GLN A 454 16.66 -0.17 -17.82
N GLU A 455 17.11 0.93 -18.42
CA GLU A 455 16.32 1.78 -19.32
C GLU A 455 17.16 2.17 -20.55
N TYR A 456 16.53 2.82 -21.53
CA TYR A 456 17.20 3.33 -22.71
C TYR A 456 17.07 4.85 -22.77
N LEU A 457 18.21 5.54 -22.81
CA LEU A 457 18.31 6.99 -22.82
C LEU A 457 18.49 7.48 -24.25
N VAL A 458 17.73 8.50 -24.62
CA VAL A 458 17.78 9.14 -25.94
C VAL A 458 17.85 10.65 -25.74
N LEU A 459 18.92 11.26 -26.25
CA LEU A 459 19.04 12.70 -26.41
C LEU A 459 18.52 13.08 -27.79
N THR A 460 17.62 14.04 -27.81
CA THR A 460 17.20 14.75 -29.03
C THR A 460 17.72 16.18 -28.99
N HIS A 461 17.47 16.95 -30.04
CA HIS A 461 17.80 18.38 -30.05
C HIS A 461 17.12 19.20 -28.94
N ASN A 462 15.97 18.73 -28.43
CA ASN A 462 15.16 19.53 -27.50
C ASN A 462 14.90 18.87 -26.14
N ALA A 463 15.11 17.56 -26.03
CA ALA A 463 14.77 16.84 -24.82
C ALA A 463 15.63 15.59 -24.61
N LEU A 464 15.75 15.22 -23.35
CA LEU A 464 16.27 13.96 -22.87
C LEU A 464 15.10 13.02 -22.54
N GLN A 465 15.08 11.84 -23.16
CA GLN A 465 13.98 10.88 -23.09
C GLN A 465 14.48 9.54 -22.56
N LEU A 466 13.77 8.97 -21.57
CA LEU A 466 14.02 7.63 -21.07
C LEU A 466 12.90 6.70 -21.50
N TYR A 467 13.27 5.52 -21.98
CA TYR A 467 12.35 4.49 -22.43
C TYR A 467 12.51 3.24 -21.56
N ARG A 468 11.38 2.66 -21.15
CA ARG A 468 11.37 1.33 -20.53
C ARG A 468 11.59 0.25 -21.59
N THR A 469 12.09 -0.90 -21.16
CA THR A 469 12.15 -2.10 -22.00
C THR A 469 10.76 -2.43 -22.57
N PHE A 470 10.66 -2.88 -23.81
CA PHE A 470 9.38 -3.14 -24.50
C PHE A 470 8.42 -1.94 -24.52
N SER A 471 8.94 -0.71 -24.66
CA SER A 471 8.12 0.51 -24.75
C SER A 471 8.31 1.22 -26.08
N SER A 472 7.22 1.74 -26.62
CA SER A 472 7.22 2.69 -27.76
C SER A 472 7.12 4.16 -27.31
N THR A 473 6.89 4.40 -26.02
CA THR A 473 6.76 5.74 -25.43
C THR A 473 7.79 5.95 -24.33
N SER A 474 8.26 7.20 -24.19
CA SER A 474 9.17 7.59 -23.12
C SER A 474 8.45 7.59 -21.78
N CYS A 475 9.03 6.96 -20.76
CA CYS A 475 8.52 7.00 -19.39
C CYS A 475 8.87 8.30 -18.65
N VAL A 476 9.93 8.98 -19.09
CA VAL A 476 10.34 10.30 -18.60
C VAL A 476 10.83 11.11 -19.80
N GLN A 477 10.40 12.37 -19.88
CA GLN A 477 10.87 13.33 -20.86
C GLN A 477 11.24 14.62 -20.13
N VAL A 478 12.50 15.03 -20.25
CA VAL A 478 13.05 16.26 -19.67
C VAL A 478 13.42 17.20 -20.81
N SER A 479 12.72 18.31 -20.92
CA SER A 479 13.12 19.39 -21.84
C SER A 479 14.50 19.92 -21.46
N LEU A 480 15.36 20.19 -22.44
CA LEU A 480 16.71 20.71 -22.18
C LEU A 480 16.68 22.07 -21.46
N GLU A 481 15.63 22.87 -21.67
CA GLU A 481 15.40 24.15 -20.96
C GLU A 481 15.13 23.95 -19.45
N ASN A 482 14.59 22.79 -19.08
CA ASN A 482 14.26 22.44 -17.70
C ASN A 482 15.44 21.78 -16.97
N ILE A 483 16.57 21.55 -17.66
CA ILE A 483 17.80 21.07 -17.04
C ILE A 483 18.54 22.27 -16.46
N MET A 484 18.71 22.29 -15.14
CA MET A 484 19.46 23.32 -14.44
C MET A 484 20.96 23.01 -14.49
N ALA A 485 21.33 21.79 -14.07
CA ALA A 485 22.71 21.34 -13.99
C ALA A 485 22.83 19.86 -14.38
N VAL A 486 23.98 19.50 -14.95
CA VAL A 486 24.37 18.11 -15.16
C VAL A 486 25.78 17.95 -14.62
N SER A 487 25.99 16.93 -13.79
CA SER A 487 27.29 16.66 -13.17
C SER A 487 27.63 15.17 -13.25
N PRO A 488 28.94 14.82 -13.21
CA PRO A 488 29.36 13.47 -12.93
C PRO A 488 28.78 12.98 -11.62
N TRP A 489 28.40 11.71 -11.58
CA TRP A 489 27.84 11.04 -10.43
C TRP A 489 28.43 9.64 -10.32
N THR A 490 28.57 9.16 -9.08
CA THR A 490 28.94 7.78 -8.78
C THR A 490 27.85 7.20 -7.90
N LEU A 491 27.35 6.02 -8.24
CA LEU A 491 26.39 5.33 -7.38
C LEU A 491 27.10 5.01 -6.04
N PRO A 492 26.55 5.43 -4.88
CA PRO A 492 27.10 5.07 -3.58
C PRO A 492 27.32 3.57 -3.50
N LEU A 493 28.36 3.10 -2.82
CA LEU A 493 28.66 1.66 -2.70
C LEU A 493 28.81 0.87 -4.04
N GLY A 494 28.76 1.54 -5.20
CA GLY A 494 28.99 0.99 -6.54
C GLY A 494 30.40 1.23 -7.09
N GLU A 495 31.26 1.85 -6.30
CA GLU A 495 32.67 2.13 -6.61
C GLU A 495 33.46 0.88 -6.97
N GLY A 496 34.34 0.99 -7.97
CA GLY A 496 35.18 -0.11 -8.45
C GLY A 496 34.52 -1.06 -9.47
N THR A 497 33.31 -0.73 -9.97
CA THR A 497 32.49 -1.64 -10.81
C THR A 497 31.88 -0.97 -12.03
N ALA A 498 31.14 -1.73 -12.87
CA ALA A 498 30.43 -1.23 -14.06
C ALA A 498 29.36 -0.15 -13.78
N LEU A 499 29.08 0.20 -12.51
CA LEU A 499 28.15 1.27 -12.11
C LEU A 499 28.85 2.52 -11.57
N ALA A 500 30.18 2.61 -11.68
CA ALA A 500 30.96 3.71 -11.13
C ALA A 500 30.84 5.02 -11.93
N HIS A 501 30.35 4.97 -13.17
CA HIS A 501 30.26 6.14 -14.04
C HIS A 501 28.80 6.54 -14.20
N GLY A 502 28.42 7.72 -13.76
CA GLY A 502 27.02 8.15 -13.78
C GLY A 502 26.81 9.62 -14.11
N LEU A 503 25.55 9.97 -14.33
CA LEU A 503 25.09 11.33 -14.55
C LEU A 503 24.07 11.68 -13.48
N HIS A 504 24.28 12.82 -12.83
CA HIS A 504 23.25 13.48 -12.05
C HIS A 504 22.70 14.64 -12.88
N ILE A 505 21.41 14.61 -13.16
CA ILE A 505 20.69 15.65 -13.91
C ILE A 505 19.74 16.32 -12.93
N HIS A 506 20.02 17.58 -12.63
CA HIS A 506 19.15 18.44 -11.83
C HIS A 506 18.19 19.18 -12.77
N THR A 507 16.89 19.01 -12.53
CA THR A 507 15.82 19.62 -13.33
C THR A 507 14.88 20.45 -12.47
N ASN A 508 14.03 21.25 -13.11
CA ASN A 508 12.97 21.99 -12.42
C ASN A 508 12.02 21.09 -11.61
N GLY A 509 11.79 19.85 -12.05
CA GLY A 509 10.89 18.86 -11.42
C GLY A 509 11.59 17.81 -10.56
N GLY A 510 12.85 18.03 -10.18
CA GLY A 510 13.62 17.12 -9.30
C GLY A 510 14.88 16.56 -9.94
N HIS A 511 15.39 15.47 -9.37
CA HIS A 511 16.69 14.90 -9.73
C HIS A 511 16.58 13.54 -10.44
N VAL A 512 17.42 13.35 -11.46
CA VAL A 512 17.57 12.07 -12.16
C VAL A 512 19.01 11.57 -11.99
N TYR A 513 19.16 10.32 -11.55
CA TYR A 513 20.44 9.67 -11.31
C TYR A 513 20.58 8.45 -12.21
N LEU A 514 21.62 8.43 -13.05
CA LEU A 514 21.86 7.40 -14.05
C LEU A 514 23.28 6.85 -13.91
N CYS A 515 23.46 5.57 -14.25
CA CYS A 515 24.75 4.93 -14.45
C CYS A 515 24.92 4.62 -15.95
N LEU A 516 26.16 4.72 -16.40
CA LEU A 516 26.65 4.55 -17.76
C LEU A 516 27.73 3.46 -17.77
N PRO A 517 27.94 2.79 -18.92
CA PRO A 517 28.83 1.63 -18.98
C PRO A 517 30.32 1.96 -18.85
N SER A 518 30.73 3.21 -19.07
CA SER A 518 32.14 3.63 -19.02
C SER A 518 32.31 5.13 -18.76
N SER A 519 33.51 5.51 -18.34
CA SER A 519 33.93 6.92 -18.22
C SER A 519 33.89 7.65 -19.57
N GLN A 520 34.21 6.96 -20.67
CA GLN A 520 34.11 7.50 -22.02
C GLN A 520 32.66 7.88 -22.35
N ALA A 521 31.71 7.00 -22.07
CA ALA A 521 30.29 7.28 -22.27
C ALA A 521 29.84 8.46 -21.40
N GLN A 522 30.25 8.51 -20.12
CA GLN A 522 29.97 9.64 -19.23
C GLN A 522 30.46 10.98 -19.79
N ASN A 523 31.70 11.03 -20.25
CA ASN A 523 32.29 12.24 -20.85
C ASN A 523 31.62 12.62 -22.18
N GLU A 524 31.18 11.65 -22.97
CA GLU A 524 30.44 11.89 -24.21
C GLU A 524 29.06 12.48 -23.93
N TRP A 525 28.30 11.91 -22.99
CA TRP A 525 26.99 12.43 -22.60
C TRP A 525 27.09 13.83 -21.98
N LEU A 526 28.03 14.08 -21.07
CA LEU A 526 28.25 15.40 -20.48
C LEU A 526 28.50 16.47 -21.55
N ARG A 527 29.44 16.19 -22.47
CA ARG A 527 29.78 17.12 -23.56
C ARG A 527 28.62 17.33 -24.52
N THR A 528 27.90 16.26 -24.88
CA THR A 528 26.82 16.35 -25.87
C THR A 528 25.61 17.08 -25.31
N ILE A 529 25.24 16.84 -24.04
CA ILE A 529 24.16 17.59 -23.38
C ILE A 529 24.55 19.07 -23.26
N ALA A 530 25.78 19.37 -22.82
CA ALA A 530 26.26 20.75 -22.74
C ALA A 530 26.19 21.44 -24.11
N HIS A 531 26.67 20.77 -25.17
CA HIS A 531 26.62 21.30 -26.53
C HIS A 531 25.19 21.55 -27.03
N GLN A 532 24.25 20.62 -26.80
CA GLN A 532 22.85 20.84 -27.19
C GLN A 532 22.21 21.99 -26.39
N ARG A 533 22.52 22.14 -25.09
CA ARG A 533 22.07 23.27 -24.28
C ARG A 533 22.62 24.60 -24.80
N CYS A 534 23.92 24.68 -25.14
CA CYS A 534 24.52 25.86 -25.75
C CYS A 534 23.89 26.20 -27.12
N ARG A 535 23.52 25.19 -27.93
CA ARG A 535 22.86 25.42 -29.23
C ARG A 535 21.46 25.99 -29.10
N GLN A 536 20.77 25.72 -28.00
CA GLN A 536 19.48 26.31 -27.69
C GLN A 536 19.59 27.72 -27.09
N ASP A 537 20.81 28.19 -26.81
CA ASP A 537 21.05 29.48 -26.19
C ASP A 537 21.71 30.48 -27.16
N PRO A 538 20.95 31.11 -28.08
CA PRO A 538 21.39 32.29 -28.82
C PRO A 538 20.72 33.54 -28.24
N SER A 539 21.11 33.97 -27.04
CA SER A 539 20.69 35.23 -26.39
C SER A 539 19.21 35.64 -26.60
N THR A 540 18.29 35.08 -25.81
CA THR A 540 16.88 35.49 -25.68
C THR A 540 16.09 35.63 -26.99
N THR A 541 15.29 34.62 -27.33
CA THR A 541 14.08 34.84 -28.13
C THR A 541 12.85 34.72 -27.23
N LYS A 542 12.25 35.88 -26.98
CA LYS A 542 11.14 36.14 -26.06
C LYS A 542 9.89 35.32 -26.38
N SER A 543 9.13 35.12 -25.30
CA SER A 543 7.67 35.15 -25.24
C SER A 543 6.94 33.85 -25.58
N THR A 544 6.50 33.14 -24.56
CA THR A 544 5.11 33.16 -24.05
C THR A 544 4.92 31.90 -23.20
N ALA A 545 5.43 31.90 -21.97
CA ALA A 545 4.75 31.13 -20.96
C ALA A 545 3.53 31.98 -20.60
N ASN A 546 2.35 31.57 -21.04
CA ASN A 546 1.11 32.05 -20.43
C ASN A 546 1.23 31.71 -18.94
N ILE A 547 1.75 32.65 -18.14
CA ILE A 547 1.62 32.59 -16.69
C ILE A 547 0.17 32.95 -16.45
N THR A 548 -0.72 31.98 -16.65
CA THR A 548 -2.00 32.02 -15.97
C THR A 548 -1.65 32.14 -14.49
N PRO A 549 -2.11 33.19 -13.78
CA PRO A 549 -2.02 33.22 -12.32
C PRO A 549 -2.74 31.97 -11.85
N HIS A 550 -1.98 30.94 -11.46
CA HIS A 550 -2.56 29.63 -11.22
C HIS A 550 -3.35 29.69 -9.90
N PRO A 551 -4.67 29.47 -9.92
CA PRO A 551 -5.42 29.11 -8.71
C PRO A 551 -5.10 27.66 -8.27
N THR A 552 -4.26 26.94 -9.01
CA THR A 552 -3.81 25.57 -8.73
C THR A 552 -2.58 25.56 -7.83
N LYS A 553 -2.59 24.67 -6.83
CA LYS A 553 -1.49 24.56 -5.87
C LYS A 553 -0.24 23.91 -6.50
N TRP A 554 0.93 24.41 -6.16
CA TRP A 554 2.19 24.26 -6.90
C TRP A 554 2.96 22.94 -6.67
N ILE A 555 2.54 22.13 -5.71
CA ILE A 555 3.29 20.94 -5.27
C ILE A 555 2.94 19.69 -6.07
N ASP A 556 1.73 19.61 -6.59
CA ASP A 556 1.21 18.41 -7.25
C ASP A 556 2.02 18.05 -8.51
N ASP A 557 2.64 19.04 -9.16
CA ASP A 557 3.48 18.85 -10.36
C ASP A 557 4.97 18.58 -10.03
N LEU A 558 5.43 18.96 -8.84
CA LEU A 558 6.85 18.91 -8.44
C LEU A 558 7.20 17.72 -7.54
N VAL A 559 6.21 17.06 -6.94
CA VAL A 559 6.41 15.86 -6.13
C VAL A 559 6.22 14.61 -7.01
N PRO A 560 7.24 13.76 -7.17
CA PRO A 560 7.12 12.56 -7.98
C PRO A 560 5.97 11.66 -7.49
N PRO A 561 5.11 11.13 -8.38
CA PRO A 561 3.99 10.26 -8.01
C PRO A 561 4.44 8.88 -7.45
N SER A 562 5.74 8.68 -7.26
CA SER A 562 6.36 7.39 -6.96
C SER A 562 6.19 6.91 -5.52
N ARG A 563 5.77 7.75 -4.56
CA ARG A 563 5.34 7.30 -3.22
C ARG A 563 4.20 8.18 -2.75
N ALA A 564 2.97 7.70 -2.92
CA ALA A 564 1.78 8.41 -2.47
C ALA A 564 1.94 8.80 -0.99
N GLY A 565 2.12 10.10 -0.72
CA GLY A 565 2.22 10.65 0.63
C GLY A 565 3.60 11.13 1.11
N VAL A 566 4.73 10.76 0.48
CA VAL A 566 6.05 11.24 0.97
C VAL A 566 6.45 12.56 0.31
N LEU A 567 6.35 13.66 1.04
CA LEU A 567 6.46 15.00 0.48
C LEU A 567 7.91 15.52 0.33
N ASN A 568 8.89 14.91 1.02
CA ASN A 568 10.30 15.29 0.90
C ASN A 568 11.12 14.32 0.01
N ALA A 569 10.48 13.74 -1.01
CA ALA A 569 11.10 12.81 -1.96
C ALA A 569 11.69 13.48 -3.21
N PHE A 570 11.87 14.81 -3.21
CA PHE A 570 12.39 15.58 -4.34
C PHE A 570 13.79 15.12 -4.78
N ARG A 571 14.60 14.66 -3.82
CA ARG A 571 15.97 14.17 -4.01
C ARG A 571 16.13 12.74 -3.48
N LEU A 572 16.78 11.88 -4.25
CA LEU A 572 16.98 10.46 -3.89
C LEU A 572 18.25 10.21 -3.07
N PHE A 573 19.33 10.96 -3.29
CA PHE A 573 20.62 10.74 -2.64
C PHE A 573 21.13 12.02 -1.99
N PRO A 574 21.91 11.92 -0.90
CA PRO A 574 22.48 13.08 -0.24
C PRO A 574 23.37 13.88 -1.22
N PRO A 575 23.47 15.20 -1.06
CA PRO A 575 24.45 15.98 -1.81
C PRO A 575 25.87 15.47 -1.51
N LEU A 576 26.67 15.19 -2.55
CA LEU A 576 28.10 14.93 -2.35
C LEU A 576 28.74 16.19 -1.77
N LYS A 577 29.29 16.12 -0.56
CA LYS A 577 30.23 17.13 -0.09
C LYS A 577 31.45 17.04 -0.99
N ARG A 578 31.73 18.07 -1.79
CA ARG A 578 33.08 18.25 -2.33
C ARG A 578 33.98 18.46 -1.12
N GLN A 579 34.90 17.54 -0.86
CA GLN A 579 36.07 17.84 -0.05
C GLN A 579 36.84 18.95 -0.79
N THR A 580 36.56 20.19 -0.44
CA THR A 580 37.47 21.29 -0.71
C THR A 580 38.53 21.25 0.38
N ASP A 581 39.75 20.99 -0.06
CA ASP A 581 41.04 21.27 0.57
C ASP A 581 41.64 20.24 1.54
N SER A 582 42.54 19.45 0.93
CA SER A 582 43.93 19.17 1.34
C SER A 582 44.24 18.48 2.69
N THR A 583 45.04 17.41 2.57
CA THR A 583 45.87 16.74 3.60
C THR A 583 45.18 15.74 4.55
N SER A 584 44.48 14.74 4.02
CA SER A 584 44.62 13.39 4.59
C SER A 584 44.30 12.34 3.52
N SER A 585 45.26 11.46 3.24
CA SER A 585 45.11 10.34 2.30
C SER A 585 44.33 9.15 2.89
N HIS A 586 43.51 9.38 3.93
CA HIS A 586 42.73 8.36 4.62
C HIS A 586 41.41 8.94 5.11
N GLY A 587 40.55 9.38 4.18
CA GLY A 587 39.16 9.69 4.49
C GLY A 587 38.32 8.43 4.41
N LYS A 588 37.86 7.90 5.55
CA LYS A 588 36.64 7.09 5.54
C LYS A 588 35.55 8.01 4.97
N ASP A 589 34.95 7.65 3.84
CA ASP A 589 33.66 8.22 3.41
C ASP A 589 32.57 7.72 4.37
N GLU A 590 32.66 8.15 5.63
CA GLU A 590 31.58 8.04 6.58
C GLU A 590 30.59 9.14 6.18
N VAL A 591 29.38 8.74 5.79
CA VAL A 591 28.30 9.68 5.50
C VAL A 591 28.01 10.43 6.80
N VAL A 592 28.68 11.56 7.02
CA VAL A 592 28.47 12.42 8.19
C VAL A 592 27.03 12.90 8.11
N GLY A 593 26.17 12.35 8.97
CA GLY A 593 24.77 12.72 9.02
C GLY A 593 24.63 14.23 9.27
N LEU A 594 23.63 14.83 8.64
CA LEU A 594 23.41 16.27 8.72
C LEU A 594 22.94 16.67 10.13
N ASP A 595 23.25 17.89 10.55
CA ASP A 595 22.77 18.41 11.82
C ASP A 595 21.24 18.57 11.79
N CYS A 596 20.57 18.00 12.80
CA CYS A 596 19.11 18.00 12.86
C CYS A 596 18.53 19.41 12.95
N MET A 597 19.13 20.27 13.78
CA MET A 597 18.60 21.61 14.04
C MET A 597 18.88 22.55 12.87
N GLU A 598 20.07 22.48 12.28
CA GLU A 598 20.43 23.27 11.10
C GLU A 598 19.47 23.02 9.94
N VAL A 599 19.17 21.75 9.65
CA VAL A 599 18.27 21.38 8.56
C VAL A 599 16.82 21.75 8.87
N ALA A 600 16.34 21.50 10.09
CA ALA A 600 14.97 21.86 10.48
C ALA A 600 14.75 23.39 10.46
N ASP A 601 15.73 24.16 10.92
CA ASP A 601 15.72 25.62 10.88
C ASP A 601 15.73 26.15 9.43
N ALA A 602 16.61 25.61 8.58
CA ALA A 602 16.63 25.93 7.17
C ALA A 602 15.27 25.63 6.49
N ALA A 603 14.60 24.54 6.88
CA ALA A 603 13.30 24.17 6.35
C ALA A 603 12.19 25.17 6.74
N VAL A 604 12.19 25.63 8.00
CA VAL A 604 11.28 26.68 8.48
C VAL A 604 11.52 27.98 7.73
N ARG A 605 12.78 28.41 7.59
CA ARG A 605 13.14 29.62 6.83
C ARG A 605 12.71 29.54 5.38
N ALA A 606 12.97 28.42 4.71
CA ALA A 606 12.60 28.24 3.31
C ALA A 606 11.07 28.26 3.11
N ALA A 607 10.30 27.66 4.02
CA ALA A 607 8.84 27.74 3.99
C ALA A 607 8.33 29.18 4.16
N ASN A 608 8.93 29.94 5.09
CA ASN A 608 8.59 31.34 5.32
C ASN A 608 8.99 32.24 4.13
N ALA A 609 10.09 31.95 3.44
CA ALA A 609 10.49 32.66 2.22
C ALA A 609 9.45 32.48 1.11
N VAL A 610 8.98 31.26 0.88
CA VAL A 610 7.90 30.96 -0.09
C VAL A 610 6.62 31.72 0.26
N ASP A 611 6.21 31.73 1.53
CA ASP A 611 5.01 32.44 1.97
C ASP A 611 5.12 33.96 1.80
N THR A 612 6.28 34.52 2.13
CA THR A 612 6.57 35.96 1.97
C THR A 612 6.49 36.36 0.51
N GLN A 613 7.10 35.59 -0.39
CA GLN A 613 7.09 35.90 -1.82
C GLN A 613 5.69 35.75 -2.41
N ARG A 614 4.90 34.76 -1.96
CA ARG A 614 3.50 34.59 -2.35
C ARG A 614 2.63 35.80 -1.98
N LYS A 615 2.79 36.32 -0.75
CA LYS A 615 2.08 37.53 -0.31
C LYS A 615 2.42 38.74 -1.20
N ARG A 616 3.70 38.94 -1.50
CA ARG A 616 4.17 40.01 -2.41
C ARG A 616 3.61 39.88 -3.83
N VAL A 617 3.57 38.67 -4.40
CA VAL A 617 2.98 38.42 -5.74
C VAL A 617 1.49 38.74 -5.75
N THR A 618 0.77 38.48 -4.66
CA THR A 618 -0.66 38.79 -4.53
C THR A 618 -0.92 40.30 -4.45
N GLU A 619 0.05 41.06 -3.94
CA GLU A 619 -0.03 42.52 -3.74
C GLU A 619 0.55 43.34 -4.90
N LEU A 620 1.48 42.79 -5.70
CA LEU A 620 2.21 43.51 -6.76
C LEU A 620 2.22 42.72 -8.09
N SER A 621 1.52 43.23 -9.09
CA SER A 621 1.34 42.64 -10.44
C SER A 621 2.55 42.82 -11.37
N GLY A 622 3.74 42.34 -10.97
CA GLY A 622 4.97 42.40 -11.78
C GLY A 622 5.47 41.02 -12.27
N ASP A 623 5.90 40.94 -13.53
CA ASP A 623 6.39 39.72 -14.19
C ASP A 623 7.66 39.10 -13.55
N ASP A 624 8.56 39.92 -12.97
CA ASP A 624 9.81 39.45 -12.34
C ASP A 624 9.57 38.62 -11.07
N ASN A 625 8.40 38.75 -10.43
CA ASN A 625 8.13 38.07 -9.16
C ASN A 625 7.90 36.55 -9.32
N GLY A 626 7.55 36.09 -10.52
CA GLY A 626 7.24 34.69 -10.81
C GLY A 626 8.46 33.76 -10.80
N MET A 627 9.61 34.22 -11.32
CA MET A 627 10.85 33.43 -11.34
C MET A 627 11.43 33.25 -9.93
N THR A 628 11.45 34.32 -9.12
CA THR A 628 11.93 34.29 -7.73
C THR A 628 11.10 33.33 -6.88
N TRP A 629 9.77 33.34 -7.04
CA TRP A 629 8.89 32.42 -6.33
C TRP A 629 9.17 30.94 -6.67
N GLN A 630 9.41 30.62 -7.95
CA GLN A 630 9.79 29.25 -8.35
C GLN A 630 11.15 28.83 -7.76
N HIS A 631 12.08 29.78 -7.63
CA HIS A 631 13.37 29.54 -7.00
C HIS A 631 13.21 29.20 -5.50
N ASP A 632 12.42 29.97 -4.76
CA ASP A 632 12.18 29.75 -3.33
C ASP A 632 11.45 28.43 -3.07
N VAL A 633 10.47 28.10 -3.92
CA VAL A 633 9.77 26.80 -3.91
C VAL A 633 10.76 25.64 -4.06
N ARG A 634 11.68 25.74 -5.02
CA ARG A 634 12.69 24.71 -5.23
C ARG A 634 13.66 24.62 -4.07
N ALA A 635 14.15 25.76 -3.57
CA ALA A 635 15.03 25.82 -2.41
C ALA A 635 14.39 25.13 -1.19
N PHE A 636 13.09 25.39 -0.96
CA PHE A 636 12.31 24.69 0.06
C PHE A 636 12.31 23.16 -0.16
N LEU A 637 11.96 22.69 -1.36
CA LEU A 637 11.92 21.25 -1.67
C LEU A 637 13.31 20.57 -1.52
N GLU A 638 14.39 21.26 -1.87
CA GLU A 638 15.75 20.77 -1.65
C GLU A 638 16.07 20.64 -0.16
N VAL A 639 15.75 21.67 0.64
CA VAL A 639 16.04 21.68 2.07
C VAL A 639 15.23 20.61 2.83
N VAL A 640 13.93 20.47 2.57
CA VAL A 640 13.13 19.44 3.25
C VAL A 640 13.56 18.02 2.87
N ALA A 641 14.12 17.82 1.67
CA ALA A 641 14.70 16.53 1.28
C ALA A 641 15.93 16.17 2.12
N LEU A 642 16.68 17.17 2.65
CA LEU A 642 17.82 16.92 3.53
C LEU A 642 17.42 16.29 4.88
N LEU A 643 16.16 16.46 5.32
CA LEU A 643 15.64 15.81 6.53
C LEU A 643 15.81 14.29 6.48
N ARG A 644 15.88 13.68 5.30
CA ARG A 644 16.11 12.24 5.10
C ARG A 644 17.48 11.76 5.63
N TRP A 645 18.45 12.66 5.78
CA TRP A 645 19.83 12.30 6.12
C TRP A 645 20.35 12.99 7.39
N VAL A 646 19.46 13.55 8.20
CA VAL A 646 19.83 14.09 9.52
C VAL A 646 20.17 12.96 10.49
N ASN A 647 21.13 13.18 11.37
CA ASN A 647 21.47 12.21 12.39
C ASN A 647 20.63 12.42 13.66
N VAL A 648 19.47 11.78 13.74
CA VAL A 648 18.55 11.91 14.89
C VAL A 648 19.19 11.46 16.21
N SER A 649 20.25 10.65 16.18
CA SER A 649 20.97 10.24 17.40
C SER A 649 21.73 11.39 18.07
N THR A 650 21.98 12.50 17.37
CA THR A 650 22.57 13.71 17.96
C THR A 650 21.61 14.47 18.87
N LEU A 651 20.30 14.21 18.77
CA LEU A 651 19.29 14.80 19.64
C LEU A 651 19.29 14.10 21.01
N THR A 652 20.28 14.40 21.84
CA THR A 652 20.47 13.74 23.14
C THR A 652 19.59 14.34 24.24
N CYS A 653 19.39 15.66 24.25
CA CYS A 653 18.55 16.32 25.25
C CYS A 653 17.08 16.41 24.84
N TYR A 654 16.19 16.47 25.85
CA TYR A 654 14.75 16.51 25.64
C TYR A 654 14.32 17.74 24.83
N ASP A 655 14.81 18.93 25.20
CA ASP A 655 14.41 20.17 24.53
C ASP A 655 14.87 20.19 23.06
N ALA A 656 16.01 19.58 22.72
CA ALA A 656 16.42 19.43 21.32
C ALA A 656 15.50 18.50 20.53
N LYS A 657 15.05 17.39 21.12
CA LYS A 657 14.07 16.49 20.48
C LYS A 657 12.75 17.23 20.23
N VAL A 658 12.21 17.90 21.24
CA VAL A 658 10.95 18.63 21.12
C VAL A 658 11.06 19.76 20.09
N ALA A 659 12.09 20.61 20.17
CA ALA A 659 12.30 21.70 19.23
C ALA A 659 12.41 21.19 17.79
N PHE A 660 13.19 20.13 17.56
CA PHE A 660 13.34 19.50 16.25
C PHE A 660 12.00 19.00 15.69
N TYR A 661 11.27 18.18 16.46
CA TYR A 661 10.00 17.61 15.99
C TYR A 661 8.89 18.65 15.86
N LEU A 662 8.88 19.70 16.69
CA LEU A 662 7.99 20.86 16.50
C LEU A 662 8.28 21.54 15.16
N ASN A 663 9.53 21.89 14.87
CA ASN A 663 9.91 22.53 13.61
C ASN A 663 9.53 21.66 12.40
N VAL A 664 9.87 20.37 12.41
CA VAL A 664 9.56 19.44 11.31
C VAL A 664 8.04 19.25 11.14
N HIS A 665 7.29 19.09 12.24
CA HIS A 665 5.84 18.99 12.20
C HIS A 665 5.22 20.24 11.59
N ARG A 666 5.64 21.44 12.02
CA ARG A 666 5.13 22.71 11.50
C ARG A 666 5.38 22.88 10.01
N VAL A 667 6.59 22.53 9.56
CA VAL A 667 6.92 22.55 8.13
C VAL A 667 6.05 21.55 7.35
N LEU A 668 5.86 20.32 7.86
CA LEU A 668 5.00 19.34 7.20
C LEU A 668 3.54 19.82 7.16
N GLN A 669 3.01 20.37 8.26
CA GLN A 669 1.65 20.88 8.36
C GLN A 669 1.41 22.00 7.35
N TRP A 670 2.36 22.93 7.25
CA TRP A 670 2.34 23.99 6.23
C TRP A 670 2.40 23.43 4.82
N HIS A 671 3.32 22.49 4.56
CA HIS A 671 3.50 21.85 3.25
C HIS A 671 2.23 21.12 2.81
N VAL A 672 1.56 20.42 3.72
CA VAL A 672 0.24 19.79 3.49
C VAL A 672 -0.85 20.83 3.20
N GLY A 673 -0.82 21.97 3.88
CA GLY A 673 -1.71 23.10 3.61
C GLY A 673 -1.60 23.61 2.17
N GLN A 674 -0.43 23.42 1.55
CA GLN A 674 -0.16 23.77 0.16
C GLN A 674 -0.58 22.68 -0.86
N LEU A 675 -1.16 21.53 -0.50
CA LEU A 675 -1.62 20.47 -1.45
C LEU A 675 -3.07 20.66 -1.92
N ALA A 676 -3.42 20.35 -3.18
CA ALA A 676 -4.78 20.57 -3.70
C ALA A 676 -5.84 19.80 -2.87
N PRO A 677 -7.08 20.31 -2.77
CA PRO A 677 -8.13 19.70 -1.95
C PRO A 677 -8.70 18.36 -2.48
N THR A 678 -7.99 17.68 -3.40
CA THR A 678 -8.39 16.35 -3.86
C THR A 678 -8.30 15.37 -2.68
N LYS A 679 -9.47 14.80 -2.35
CA LYS A 679 -9.71 13.94 -1.19
C LYS A 679 -8.67 12.81 -1.17
N HIS A 680 -8.01 12.65 -0.02
CA HIS A 680 -7.01 11.63 0.39
C HIS A 680 -5.56 12.12 0.61
N ALA A 681 -5.17 13.34 0.20
CA ALA A 681 -3.78 13.79 0.34
C ALA A 681 -3.34 14.17 1.77
N LYS A 682 -4.23 14.73 2.61
CA LYS A 682 -3.84 15.32 3.90
C LYS A 682 -3.43 14.30 4.97
N HIS A 683 -4.11 13.15 5.04
CA HIS A 683 -3.88 12.15 6.11
C HIS A 683 -2.76 11.16 5.78
N ALA A 684 -2.35 11.07 4.51
CA ALA A 684 -1.25 10.20 4.07
C ALA A 684 0.08 10.97 3.91
N ALA A 685 0.08 12.29 4.11
CA ALA A 685 1.26 13.11 3.94
C ALA A 685 2.28 12.89 5.08
N ALA A 686 3.53 12.68 4.70
CA ALA A 686 4.62 12.31 5.58
C ALA A 686 5.97 12.84 5.09
N TYR A 687 6.92 12.92 6.01
CA TYR A 687 8.34 13.12 5.72
C TYR A 687 9.16 11.92 6.17
N CYS A 688 10.15 11.51 5.38
CA CYS A 688 11.20 10.64 5.89
C CYS A 688 12.22 11.49 6.66
N VAL A 689 12.57 11.07 7.89
CA VAL A 689 13.46 11.80 8.78
C VAL A 689 14.59 10.89 9.28
N GLY A 690 15.82 11.27 8.97
CA GLY A 690 17.03 10.51 9.26
C GLY A 690 17.08 9.12 8.63
N ALA A 691 17.97 8.26 9.14
CA ALA A 691 18.18 6.90 8.63
C ALA A 691 16.96 5.96 8.77
N SER A 692 15.85 6.41 9.36
CA SER A 692 14.62 5.62 9.41
C SER A 692 13.99 5.56 8.02
N ALA A 693 13.86 4.35 7.48
CA ALA A 693 13.18 4.12 6.21
C ALA A 693 11.66 4.37 6.29
N THR A 694 11.10 4.54 7.49
CA THR A 694 9.67 4.77 7.73
C THR A 694 9.31 6.24 7.55
N PRO A 695 8.41 6.60 6.63
CA PRO A 695 7.82 7.94 6.58
C PRO A 695 7.08 8.27 7.88
N LEU A 696 7.23 9.50 8.37
CA LEU A 696 6.57 10.02 9.56
C LEU A 696 5.47 11.01 9.15
N THR A 697 4.24 10.67 9.49
CA THR A 697 3.04 11.52 9.35
C THR A 697 3.00 12.62 10.39
N LEU A 698 2.07 13.58 10.25
CA LEU A 698 1.81 14.60 11.27
C LEU A 698 1.55 13.98 12.66
N GLN A 699 0.76 12.92 12.72
CA GLN A 699 0.43 12.23 13.97
C GLN A 699 1.65 11.56 14.61
N GLU A 700 2.53 10.96 13.81
CA GLU A 700 3.75 10.33 14.32
C GLU A 700 4.78 11.36 14.81
N LEU A 701 4.93 12.48 14.09
CA LEU A 701 5.76 13.60 14.52
C LEU A 701 5.22 14.27 15.80
N GLU A 702 3.91 14.44 15.91
CA GLU A 702 3.24 14.91 17.13
C GLU A 702 3.51 13.95 18.30
N GLY A 703 3.35 12.64 18.10
CA GLY A 703 3.66 11.63 19.11
C GLY A 703 5.12 11.65 19.54
N LEU A 704 6.06 11.94 18.62
CA LEU A 704 7.48 12.10 18.90
C LEU A 704 7.79 13.37 19.70
N ALA A 705 7.10 14.48 19.42
CA ALA A 705 7.24 15.74 20.15
C ALA A 705 6.62 15.66 21.56
N LEU A 706 5.54 14.89 21.74
CA LEU A 706 4.81 14.76 23.00
C LEU A 706 5.34 13.65 23.92
N ARG A 707 6.38 12.90 23.53
CA ARG A 707 6.94 11.85 24.39
C ARG A 707 7.36 12.44 25.73
N PRO A 708 7.01 11.82 26.87
CA PRO A 708 7.36 12.36 28.18
C PRO A 708 8.87 12.36 28.40
N ARG A 709 9.34 13.30 29.24
CA ARG A 709 10.75 13.42 29.66
C ARG A 709 11.30 12.13 30.29
N HIS A 710 10.44 11.36 30.95
CA HIS A 710 10.77 10.10 31.61
C HIS A 710 9.73 9.04 31.25
N ALA A 711 10.16 7.84 30.84
CA ALA A 711 9.29 6.75 30.42
C ALA A 711 8.44 6.18 31.58
N ASP A 712 8.87 6.37 32.82
CA ASP A 712 8.29 5.73 34.01
C ASP A 712 7.22 6.57 34.73
N VAL A 713 6.92 7.77 34.23
CA VAL A 713 5.89 8.64 34.82
C VAL A 713 4.72 8.76 33.84
N VAL A 714 3.54 8.32 34.26
CA VAL A 714 2.26 8.68 33.63
C VAL A 714 1.99 10.16 33.93
N SER A 715 2.82 11.04 33.39
CA SER A 715 2.64 12.48 33.45
C SER A 715 1.81 12.90 32.27
N ALA A 716 0.81 13.76 32.49
CA ALA A 716 0.14 14.49 31.42
C ALA A 716 1.19 15.16 30.53
N SER A 717 0.98 15.15 29.20
CA SER A 717 1.86 15.84 28.27
C SER A 717 1.82 17.34 28.52
N ASP A 718 2.95 18.02 28.33
CA ASP A 718 3.03 19.47 28.45
C ASP A 718 2.08 20.14 27.45
N PHE A 719 0.98 20.70 27.97
CA PHE A 719 -0.08 21.29 27.14
C PHE A 719 0.46 22.38 26.20
N ARG A 720 1.58 23.05 26.55
CA ARG A 720 2.20 24.09 25.71
C ARG A 720 2.73 23.52 24.41
N ILE A 721 3.30 22.31 24.44
CA ILE A 721 3.77 21.61 23.23
C ILE A 721 2.58 21.29 22.33
N ARG A 722 1.50 20.77 22.92
CA ARG A 722 0.30 20.44 22.14
C ARG A 722 -0.35 21.69 21.55
N LEU A 723 -0.41 22.78 22.32
CA LEU A 723 -0.90 24.05 21.79
C LEU A 723 -0.03 24.55 20.62
N ALA A 724 1.30 24.50 20.76
CA ALA A 724 2.24 24.92 19.71
C ALA A 724 2.12 24.09 18.41
N LEU A 725 1.70 22.83 18.49
CA LEU A 725 1.45 21.97 17.32
C LEU A 725 0.17 22.33 16.56
N HIS A 726 -0.86 22.84 17.25
CA HIS A 726 -2.21 22.99 16.70
C HIS A 726 -2.64 24.44 16.46
N MET A 727 -1.96 25.43 17.04
CA MET A 727 -2.29 26.84 16.79
C MET A 727 -1.90 27.30 15.38
N SER A 728 -2.65 28.23 14.80
CA SER A 728 -2.28 28.85 13.52
C SER A 728 -1.27 29.97 13.74
N THR A 729 -0.17 30.00 12.98
CA THR A 729 0.88 31.02 13.05
C THR A 729 1.27 31.52 11.67
N SER A 730 1.56 32.82 11.54
CA SER A 730 2.14 33.40 10.33
C SER A 730 3.12 34.52 10.71
N PRO A 731 4.44 34.40 10.42
CA PRO A 731 5.12 33.27 9.76
C PRO A 731 5.14 31.98 10.62
N LEU A 732 5.72 30.89 10.13
CA LEU A 732 5.94 29.68 10.93
C LEU A 732 6.99 29.96 12.02
N PRO A 733 6.76 29.53 13.28
CA PRO A 733 7.71 29.71 14.36
C PRO A 733 8.93 28.81 14.21
N ARG A 734 10.07 29.34 14.67
CA ARG A 734 11.33 28.61 14.79
C ARG A 734 11.62 28.30 16.25
N PHE A 735 11.59 27.02 16.62
CA PHE A 735 11.94 26.58 17.96
C PHE A 735 13.44 26.28 18.07
N ASP A 736 14.08 26.89 19.06
CA ASP A 736 15.49 26.70 19.42
C ASP A 736 15.59 25.88 20.71
N PRO A 737 16.34 24.77 20.76
CA PRO A 737 16.50 23.94 21.96
C PRO A 737 16.91 24.74 23.21
N ARG A 738 17.73 25.77 23.05
CA ARG A 738 18.24 26.60 24.18
C ARG A 738 17.18 27.52 24.76
N ARG A 739 16.15 27.85 23.97
CA ARG A 739 15.11 28.83 24.30
C ARG A 739 13.71 28.25 24.28
N LEU A 740 13.57 26.93 24.07
CA LEU A 740 12.30 26.25 23.85
C LEU A 740 11.26 26.59 24.92
N GLN A 741 11.64 26.56 26.20
CA GLN A 741 10.73 26.83 27.31
C GLN A 741 10.19 28.27 27.29
N TYR A 742 11.07 29.24 27.01
CA TYR A 742 10.71 30.64 26.87
C TYR A 742 9.80 30.84 25.65
N GLN A 743 10.15 30.25 24.51
CA GLN A 743 9.40 30.34 23.27
C GLN A 743 7.99 29.73 23.39
N LEU A 744 7.86 28.56 24.03
CA LEU A 744 6.56 27.95 24.32
C LEU A 744 5.73 28.84 25.23
N ASN A 745 6.35 29.44 26.26
CA ASN A 745 5.66 30.36 27.16
C ASN A 745 5.19 31.63 26.43
N ALA A 746 6.06 32.27 25.66
CA ALA A 746 5.73 33.47 24.91
C ALA A 746 4.56 33.23 23.95
N LEU A 747 4.60 32.10 23.23
CA LEU A 747 3.57 31.70 22.29
C LEU A 747 2.23 31.42 22.99
N CYS A 748 2.25 30.73 24.14
CA CYS A 748 1.06 30.50 24.96
C CYS A 748 0.49 31.80 25.54
N THR A 749 1.35 32.69 26.06
CA THR A 749 0.96 34.01 26.57
C THR A 749 0.27 34.82 25.48
N GLN A 750 0.86 34.86 24.29
CA GLN A 750 0.25 35.57 23.16
C GLN A 750 -1.12 34.96 22.83
N TYR A 751 -1.21 33.64 22.72
CA TYR A 751 -2.45 32.95 22.36
C TYR A 751 -3.57 33.15 23.40
N PHE A 752 -3.31 32.91 24.69
CA PHE A 752 -4.35 33.01 25.72
C PHE A 752 -4.79 34.45 25.98
N ARG A 753 -3.90 35.45 25.83
CA ARG A 753 -4.30 36.87 25.91
C ARG A 753 -5.30 37.29 24.85
N HIS A 754 -5.33 36.62 23.70
CA HIS A 754 -6.27 36.93 22.62
C HIS A 754 -7.54 36.07 22.66
N THR A 755 -7.50 34.92 23.34
CA THR A 755 -8.57 33.90 23.26
C THR A 755 -9.33 33.67 24.56
N VAL A 756 -8.80 34.12 25.70
CA VAL A 756 -9.46 33.99 27.00
C VAL A 756 -10.18 35.28 27.34
N ALA A 757 -11.42 35.14 27.80
CA ALA A 757 -12.24 36.25 28.28
C ALA A 757 -12.99 35.85 29.55
N THR A 758 -13.38 36.85 30.35
CA THR A 758 -14.01 36.67 31.66
C THR A 758 -15.26 37.53 31.78
N ASP A 759 -16.28 37.01 32.48
CA ASP A 759 -17.40 37.80 33.01
C ASP A 759 -17.55 37.47 34.51
N VAL A 760 -16.93 38.30 35.33
CA VAL A 760 -16.90 38.13 36.79
C VAL A 760 -18.30 38.14 37.39
N ARG A 761 -19.23 38.96 36.86
CA ARG A 761 -20.59 39.06 37.40
C ARG A 761 -21.40 37.79 37.16
N ARG A 762 -21.16 37.13 36.03
CA ARG A 762 -21.82 35.89 35.65
C ARG A 762 -21.05 34.64 36.04
N HIS A 763 -19.88 34.79 36.68
CA HIS A 763 -18.97 33.69 36.99
C HIS A 763 -18.57 32.86 35.76
N ILE A 764 -18.39 33.52 34.60
CA ILE A 764 -18.04 32.85 33.33
C ILE A 764 -16.55 33.03 33.04
N VAL A 765 -15.88 31.92 32.68
CA VAL A 765 -14.56 31.94 32.03
C VAL A 765 -14.69 31.32 30.65
N GLN A 766 -14.37 32.11 29.62
CA GLN A 766 -14.32 31.66 28.24
C GLN A 766 -12.91 31.20 27.89
N LEU A 767 -12.78 29.93 27.51
CA LEU A 767 -11.54 29.30 27.07
C LEU A 767 -11.62 28.96 25.58
N PRO A 768 -10.49 28.88 24.85
CA PRO A 768 -10.51 28.42 23.47
C PRO A 768 -10.88 26.93 23.35
N ALA A 769 -11.50 26.55 22.23
CA ALA A 769 -11.92 25.17 21.95
C ALA A 769 -10.73 24.18 21.93
N LEU A 770 -9.52 24.63 21.60
CA LEU A 770 -8.30 23.84 21.75
C LEU A 770 -8.08 23.31 23.19
N CYS A 771 -8.45 24.08 24.23
CA CYS A 771 -8.38 23.61 25.61
C CYS A 771 -9.31 22.41 25.86
N LEU A 772 -10.53 22.43 25.31
CA LEU A 772 -11.47 21.31 25.43
C LEU A 772 -10.97 20.07 24.70
N ARG A 773 -10.43 20.26 23.49
CA ARG A 773 -9.92 19.15 22.66
C ARG A 773 -8.79 18.39 23.34
N PHE A 774 -7.98 19.10 24.13
CA PHE A 774 -6.78 18.55 24.79
C PHE A 774 -6.84 18.65 26.31
N ARG A 775 -8.04 18.64 26.89
CA ARG A 775 -8.28 18.88 28.32
C ARG A 775 -7.46 18.03 29.28
N MET A 776 -7.11 16.80 28.90
CA MET A 776 -6.31 15.88 29.71
C MET A 776 -4.86 16.35 29.93
N ASP A 777 -4.37 17.28 29.11
CA ASP A 777 -3.02 17.85 29.25
C ASP A 777 -2.95 18.93 30.34
N TYR A 778 -4.11 19.46 30.74
CA TYR A 778 -4.23 20.52 31.75
C TYR A 778 -4.43 19.96 33.16
N GLY A 779 -4.91 18.72 33.28
CA GLY A 779 -5.10 18.05 34.56
C GLY A 779 -5.68 16.64 34.41
N PRO A 780 -5.57 15.80 35.45
CA PRO A 780 -6.03 14.41 35.42
C PRO A 780 -7.53 14.25 35.23
N GLN A 781 -8.35 15.24 35.63
CA GLN A 781 -9.81 15.18 35.45
C GLN A 781 -10.26 15.79 34.11
N GLY A 782 -9.37 16.51 33.42
CA GLY A 782 -9.69 17.22 32.19
C GLY A 782 -10.83 18.24 32.35
N SER A 783 -10.99 18.81 33.55
CA SER A 783 -12.07 19.75 33.84
C SER A 783 -11.75 21.15 33.32
N GLY A 784 -12.79 21.93 33.01
CA GLY A 784 -12.61 23.32 32.59
C GLY A 784 -11.92 24.19 33.65
N ILE A 785 -12.13 23.88 34.93
CA ILE A 785 -11.46 24.54 36.06
C ILE A 785 -9.96 24.23 36.08
N GLU A 786 -9.54 22.99 35.83
CA GLU A 786 -8.11 22.65 35.70
C GLU A 786 -7.47 23.38 34.51
N CYS A 787 -8.17 23.47 33.38
CA CYS A 787 -7.72 24.28 32.24
C CYS A 787 -7.53 25.75 32.65
N ALA A 788 -8.54 26.38 33.25
CA ALA A 788 -8.50 27.78 33.69
C ALA A 788 -7.34 28.02 34.68
N ARG A 789 -7.14 27.12 35.66
CA ARG A 789 -6.02 27.20 36.62
C ARG A 789 -4.67 27.09 35.93
N LYS A 790 -4.51 26.21 34.94
CA LYS A 790 -3.23 26.02 34.24
C LYS A 790 -2.85 27.16 33.30
N VAL A 791 -3.83 27.85 32.72
CA VAL A 791 -3.55 28.98 31.82
C VAL A 791 -3.34 30.31 32.55
N LEU A 792 -3.64 30.38 33.86
CA LEU A 792 -3.63 31.62 34.65
C LEU A 792 -2.32 32.42 34.52
N GLY A 793 -1.17 31.75 34.52
CA GLY A 793 0.15 32.37 34.37
C GLY A 793 0.45 32.96 32.99
N PHE A 794 -0.44 32.78 32.01
CA PHE A 794 -0.30 33.26 30.62
C PHE A 794 -1.25 34.41 30.29
N LEU A 795 -2.16 34.77 31.20
CA LEU A 795 -3.17 35.80 30.98
C LEU A 795 -2.61 37.22 31.17
N SER A 796 -3.37 38.25 30.82
CA SER A 796 -3.09 39.62 31.28
C SER A 796 -3.30 39.69 32.80
N SER A 797 -2.67 40.65 33.49
CA SER A 797 -2.86 40.84 34.94
C SER A 797 -4.34 40.95 35.31
N THR A 798 -5.10 41.75 34.55
CA THR A 798 -6.54 41.95 34.74
C THR A 798 -7.34 40.66 34.57
N CYS A 799 -7.09 39.90 33.50
CA CYS A 799 -7.84 38.66 33.23
C CYS A 799 -7.43 37.54 34.22
N ALA A 800 -6.17 37.49 34.63
CA ALA A 800 -5.70 36.56 35.67
C ALA A 800 -6.40 36.81 37.01
N GLU A 801 -6.51 38.09 37.42
CA GLU A 801 -7.24 38.50 38.61
C GLU A 801 -8.71 38.09 38.53
N ASP A 802 -9.39 38.39 37.41
CA ASP A 802 -10.79 37.98 37.17
C ASP A 802 -10.97 36.46 37.30
N VAL A 803 -10.13 35.67 36.64
CA VAL A 803 -10.19 34.20 36.73
C VAL A 803 -9.96 33.74 38.16
N GLN A 804 -8.98 34.32 38.86
CA GLN A 804 -8.72 33.96 40.26
C GLN A 804 -9.91 34.28 41.16
N THR A 805 -10.56 35.44 40.98
CA THR A 805 -11.78 35.82 41.69
C THR A 805 -12.91 34.83 41.41
N ILE A 806 -13.18 34.51 40.15
CA ILE A 806 -14.23 33.57 39.76
C ILE A 806 -13.97 32.17 40.36
N LEU A 807 -12.72 31.70 40.31
CA LEU A 807 -12.34 30.38 40.82
C LEU A 807 -12.35 30.28 42.35
N LEU A 808 -12.06 31.37 43.06
CA LEU A 808 -12.14 31.41 44.53
C LEU A 808 -13.59 31.44 45.01
N ALA A 809 -14.50 32.07 44.25
CA ALA A 809 -15.93 32.10 44.54
C ALA A 809 -16.67 30.81 44.15
N HIS A 810 -15.96 29.77 43.67
CA HIS A 810 -16.56 28.51 43.20
C HIS A 810 -17.43 27.82 44.26
N ASP A 811 -17.07 27.94 45.54
CA ASP A 811 -17.84 27.32 46.63
C ASP A 811 -19.11 28.12 46.98
N GLU A 812 -19.23 29.36 46.49
CA GLU A 812 -20.37 30.26 46.71
C GLU A 812 -21.30 30.35 45.48
N ALA A 813 -20.76 30.20 44.26
CA ALA A 813 -21.50 30.21 43.01
C ALA A 813 -20.86 29.28 41.96
N PRO A 814 -21.67 28.57 41.13
CA PRO A 814 -21.13 27.66 40.13
C PRO A 814 -20.34 28.42 39.06
N VAL A 815 -19.12 27.98 38.79
CA VAL A 815 -18.28 28.52 37.71
C VAL A 815 -18.72 27.95 36.37
N ASP A 816 -19.07 28.82 35.43
CA ASP A 816 -19.44 28.43 34.07
C ASP A 816 -18.21 28.53 33.14
N ILE A 817 -17.70 27.38 32.69
CA ILE A 817 -16.61 27.32 31.71
C ILE A 817 -17.19 27.15 30.32
N GLN A 818 -17.01 28.16 29.49
CA GLN A 818 -17.46 28.17 28.11
C GLN A 818 -16.27 27.97 27.16
N TYR A 819 -16.47 27.21 26.08
CA TYR A 819 -15.45 27.01 25.06
C TYR A 819 -15.82 27.72 23.77
N VAL A 820 -14.93 28.58 23.27
CA VAL A 820 -15.17 29.44 22.11
C VAL A 820 -14.29 28.98 20.93
N ASP A 821 -14.85 29.03 19.72
CA ASP A 821 -14.12 28.68 18.51
C ASP A 821 -12.95 29.66 18.25
N ASP A 822 -11.75 29.10 18.13
CA ASP A 822 -10.49 29.80 17.93
C ASP A 822 -9.89 29.60 16.52
N ALA A 823 -10.61 28.94 15.61
CA ALA A 823 -10.07 28.54 14.29
C ALA A 823 -9.54 29.70 13.42
N ASN A 824 -10.06 30.92 13.61
CA ASN A 824 -9.66 32.11 12.84
C ASN A 824 -8.49 32.88 13.49
N VAL A 825 -8.05 32.50 14.69
CA VAL A 825 -6.99 33.19 15.40
C VAL A 825 -5.64 32.78 14.83
N VAL A 826 -4.91 33.73 14.25
CA VAL A 826 -3.56 33.53 13.71
C VAL A 826 -2.58 34.32 14.57
N MET A 827 -1.66 33.59 15.21
CA MET A 827 -0.63 34.19 16.06
C MET A 827 0.59 34.64 15.23
N ASP A 828 1.30 35.63 15.72
CA ASP A 828 2.63 35.94 15.18
C ASP A 828 3.59 34.81 15.54
N GLY A 829 4.22 34.21 14.54
CA GLY A 829 5.20 33.15 14.74
C GLY A 829 6.62 33.66 14.95
N ASN A 830 6.87 34.97 14.85
CA ASN A 830 8.18 35.56 15.13
C ASN A 830 8.44 35.52 16.65
N LEU A 831 9.00 34.41 17.10
CA LEU A 831 9.47 34.26 18.46
C LEU A 831 10.74 35.11 18.60
N VAL A 832 10.70 36.11 19.47
CA VAL A 832 11.76 37.09 19.70
C VAL A 832 13.14 36.43 19.75
N ASP A 833 14.06 36.91 18.91
CA ASP A 833 15.43 36.38 18.78
C ASP A 833 16.43 37.01 19.75
N ASP A 834 16.00 37.94 20.61
CA ASP A 834 16.86 38.80 21.42
C ASP A 834 17.88 38.01 22.25
N GLU A 835 19.13 38.01 21.77
CA GLU A 835 20.29 38.10 22.66
C GLU A 835 20.10 39.37 23.50
N TYR A 836 20.19 39.24 24.82
CA TYR A 836 20.03 40.30 25.83
C TYR A 836 18.60 40.76 26.15
N ILE A 837 17.97 40.05 27.09
CA ILE A 837 17.28 40.73 28.19
C ILE A 837 17.97 40.31 29.48
N VAL A 838 18.91 41.14 29.91
CA VAL A 838 19.30 41.23 31.32
C VAL A 838 18.01 41.62 32.06
N VAL A 839 17.56 40.73 32.94
CA VAL A 839 16.45 41.02 33.85
C VAL A 839 16.97 42.05 34.85
N ASP A 840 16.69 43.32 34.60
CA ASP A 840 16.61 44.36 35.63
C ASP A 840 15.15 44.79 35.72
N ALA A 841 14.46 44.27 36.75
CA ALA A 841 13.38 44.84 37.55
C ALA A 841 12.59 43.72 38.26
#